data_AF-A0A166F7A5-F1
#
_entry.id   AF-A0A166F7A5-F1
#
_cell.length_a   1.000
_cell.length_b   1.000
_cell.length_c   1.000
_cell.angle_alpha   90.00
_cell.angle_beta   90.00
_cell.angle_gamma   90.00
#
_symmetry.space_group_name_H-M   'P 1'
#
loop_
_entity.id
_entity.type
_entity.pdbx_description
1 polymer ?
#
loop_
_entity_poly.entity_id
_entity_poly.type
_entity_poly.pdbx_seq_one_letter_code
_entity_poly.pdbx_strand_id
1 'polypeptide(L)'
;MPNTRTGEPQALPSNQTTPEQAPGLKNASQQEASSTTSNVSQLIIQLPDNIETTSETQLDGQPRGMNLLLNEVEWDPVREILLLPSGLELADIQTANGTTEITLSDGTRLIIEGHSNNPPSIEIENQLLTAQEIQTAFTAARNAEPSAGPETSSGAPSASEPSSDNHEPQSPLPANDELIGSGNDFEPISIVVQPAFPITPLLLPSELNEEVLEREFGDGTFEPDQQTTSTPDLSNPRVTPAFFAGNTDDVYESGLASGTAAGQAATQTAGPMNIQSGSSPLQTLEVCDPIQNVWVDVTNGGQITTSHGTYAITVNPDGTYNWTYTLSTSGDHSNSAQQDLLKVRVTNEEGNQATGDITINILDDTPLIDIADAPATVAEGNTLASTWSLASGADGVNHVTISVPREANQTISLSSNTSATFTLPKGILTINSDGTYSFEAATNLDHDDPQEQTFTITATDADGDTTSDTQTITIIDGTSPTPPDNLPGEAVDLILIVNEAALDTTQDQTDLAASNITGSNPTSTAETDTSNTLTFTAGSDDLSTFIFGDPSGITITNGDAALNISWAISNGQLIGSINGTPAIILALDASAIPAGQQGSVKVTATLTDAFPHDASGDPININGITIDASDHDGDMVTADIQINIIDDAPQLDIAETPASVAEGNTLNGTWSLTSGADGVTDVTVSISGEIDQTVSLSGNTPAIFDMPKGILTVNPDGTYSFEAATNLDNNGPQEQTFTITATDADGDTTSDTQTIKITDGTNPFGGDIIALSLDESALGDQVGNNEPTGDVIGSKPASTAETQSDTLSFTAGSDNIISFTIGDTSSIEVRDDSGAVVTSINWALSADKQTFTGSINGQNIIQLALISASIAAGTTGSVQVTATLLADFPHVTNGTSDFTILGVPIVATDTDGSTALGITNISIKDDNPDIDISDTQNVVTEGETINDTFSLSSGADGYAQVTVYTDVNDQHIVNLAPNTQTTLNTQQGELTIHSDGTWEFTADTGLDFPQNQTLQFFISVEDGDGDTDTDSHLISIKQAASPILGTSGDDVLTGTQTSELIKGLDGDDHISGMEGRDKIAGMGGRDTLEGGADSDTFVLDLSNLTIADLITDYDSSGDDADRLDVTELIGSEQVTQQNVGDYFQLSGGVLSFDQDGAGTNHNIVQVMEFSSPPAQLELIVDENQAPLIVTA
;
A
#
# COMPACT_ATOMS: atom_id res chain seq x y z
N MET A 1 40.78 -35.49 -6.83
CA MET A 1 40.79 -36.86 -7.43
C MET A 1 39.44 -37.12 -8.11
N PRO A 2 39.28 -38.10 -9.03
CA PRO A 2 38.46 -37.84 -10.23
C PRO A 2 37.29 -38.81 -10.55
N ASN A 3 36.43 -38.38 -11.50
CA ASN A 3 35.52 -39.15 -12.37
C ASN A 3 34.28 -39.82 -11.71
N THR A 4 33.17 -40.15 -12.40
CA THR A 4 32.84 -40.26 -13.86
C THR A 4 31.55 -39.47 -14.23
N ARG A 5 31.39 -38.81 -15.40
CA ARG A 5 31.18 -39.32 -16.80
C ARG A 5 29.81 -40.02 -16.98
N THR A 6 28.96 -39.83 -18.01
CA THR A 6 29.04 -39.35 -19.42
C THR A 6 27.74 -38.63 -19.85
N GLY A 7 27.65 -37.83 -20.93
CA GLY A 7 28.61 -37.52 -21.99
C GLY A 7 28.09 -36.50 -23.05
N GLU A 8 28.92 -36.20 -24.05
CA GLU A 8 28.91 -35.06 -25.01
C GLU A 8 29.11 -35.61 -26.47
N PRO A 9 29.24 -34.80 -27.57
CA PRO A 9 29.01 -33.36 -27.82
C PRO A 9 28.12 -33.15 -29.11
N GLN A 10 28.18 -32.16 -30.05
CA GLN A 10 29.04 -30.99 -30.34
C GLN A 10 28.40 -29.99 -31.35
N ALA A 11 28.88 -28.74 -31.35
CA ALA A 11 29.07 -27.78 -32.49
C ALA A 11 27.94 -27.38 -33.47
N LEU A 12 27.53 -26.09 -33.37
CA LEU A 12 27.85 -24.93 -34.26
C LEU A 12 27.63 -25.01 -35.82
N PRO A 13 27.51 -23.86 -36.53
CA PRO A 13 26.42 -23.68 -37.50
C PRO A 13 26.80 -23.61 -39.00
N SER A 14 25.74 -23.35 -39.80
CA SER A 14 25.69 -22.75 -41.14
C SER A 14 25.74 -23.69 -42.37
N ASN A 15 24.74 -23.53 -43.23
CA ASN A 15 24.95 -23.40 -44.68
C ASN A 15 23.76 -22.68 -45.35
N GLN A 16 24.00 -22.00 -46.48
CA GLN A 16 22.96 -21.30 -47.27
C GLN A 16 22.64 -22.06 -48.58
N THR A 17 21.39 -21.96 -49.03
CA THR A 17 21.04 -22.07 -50.46
C THR A 17 19.96 -21.05 -50.84
N THR A 18 20.36 -20.00 -51.56
CA THR A 18 19.50 -19.10 -52.35
C THR A 18 19.34 -19.67 -53.78
N PRO A 19 18.66 -19.02 -54.77
CA PRO A 19 17.84 -17.79 -54.74
C PRO A 19 16.46 -17.90 -55.44
N GLU A 20 15.62 -16.86 -55.31
CA GLU A 20 15.12 -16.12 -56.49
C GLU A 20 14.69 -14.69 -56.10
N GLN A 21 14.33 -13.83 -57.07
CA GLN A 21 14.44 -12.36 -56.92
C GLN A 21 13.16 -11.56 -57.22
N ALA A 22 12.81 -10.66 -56.28
CA ALA A 22 12.33 -9.27 -56.52
C ALA A 22 11.01 -9.05 -57.32
N PRO A 23 10.48 -7.80 -57.39
CA PRO A 23 10.83 -6.59 -56.64
C PRO A 23 9.71 -6.09 -55.72
N GLY A 24 10.05 -5.20 -54.78
CA GLY A 24 9.09 -4.27 -54.17
C GLY A 24 9.28 -2.85 -54.70
N LEU A 25 8.40 -1.92 -54.32
CA LEU A 25 8.67 -0.48 -54.42
C LEU A 25 7.88 0.31 -53.35
N LYS A 26 8.39 1.49 -53.03
CA LYS A 26 7.76 2.45 -52.10
C LYS A 26 6.50 3.05 -52.74
N ASN A 27 5.68 3.72 -51.94
CA ASN A 27 5.27 5.06 -52.36
C ASN A 27 5.15 6.03 -51.18
N ALA A 28 5.35 7.32 -51.47
CA ALA A 28 5.14 8.44 -50.55
C ALA A 28 4.96 9.72 -51.37
N SER A 29 4.25 10.69 -50.78
CA SER A 29 4.17 12.12 -51.17
C SER A 29 3.55 12.54 -52.52
N GLN A 30 2.59 13.48 -52.39
CA GLN A 30 2.44 14.76 -53.11
C GLN A 30 1.43 14.97 -54.26
N GLN A 31 0.51 15.91 -53.94
CA GLN A 31 0.07 17.11 -54.69
C GLN A 31 -0.95 17.04 -55.86
N GLU A 32 -2.00 17.85 -55.64
CA GLU A 32 -2.63 18.80 -56.57
C GLU A 32 -3.37 18.30 -57.83
N ALA A 33 -4.70 18.41 -57.76
CA ALA A 33 -5.47 19.08 -58.81
C ALA A 33 -6.62 19.89 -58.16
N SER A 34 -6.79 21.15 -58.56
CA SER A 34 -7.99 21.94 -58.22
C SER A 34 -9.01 21.79 -59.36
N SER A 35 -10.21 21.32 -59.03
CA SER A 35 -11.35 21.27 -59.96
C SER A 35 -12.63 21.64 -59.23
N THR A 36 -13.25 22.74 -59.63
CA THR A 36 -14.51 23.24 -59.07
C THR A 36 -15.71 22.38 -59.47
N THR A 37 -16.70 22.33 -58.56
CA THR A 37 -18.10 21.91 -58.80
C THR A 37 -18.32 20.51 -59.37
N SER A 38 -18.47 19.53 -58.47
CA SER A 38 -19.83 19.16 -58.05
C SER A 38 -19.79 18.85 -56.56
N ASN A 39 -20.77 19.34 -55.78
CA ASN A 39 -21.02 18.74 -54.47
C ASN A 39 -21.55 17.33 -54.72
N VAL A 40 -21.02 16.36 -53.99
CA VAL A 40 -21.55 15.01 -53.87
C VAL A 40 -21.72 14.81 -52.38
N SER A 41 -22.96 14.67 -51.93
CA SER A 41 -23.22 14.48 -50.51
C SER A 41 -22.87 13.05 -50.11
N GLN A 42 -22.27 12.86 -48.94
CA GLN A 42 -21.73 11.59 -48.46
C GLN A 42 -22.04 11.37 -46.99
N LEU A 43 -22.27 10.10 -46.61
CA LEU A 43 -22.42 9.65 -45.24
C LEU A 43 -21.10 9.03 -44.75
N ILE A 44 -20.74 9.33 -43.51
CA ILE A 44 -19.60 8.80 -42.76
C ILE A 44 -20.15 8.26 -41.44
N ILE A 45 -19.77 7.05 -41.06
CA ILE A 45 -20.14 6.44 -39.77
C ILE A 45 -18.88 6.39 -38.90
N GLN A 46 -18.94 6.97 -37.70
CA GLN A 46 -17.85 6.97 -36.72
C GLN A 46 -18.33 6.35 -35.41
N LEU A 47 -17.80 5.16 -35.10
CA LEU A 47 -18.02 4.47 -33.82
C LEU A 47 -17.33 5.23 -32.66
N PRO A 48 -17.79 5.04 -31.39
CA PRO A 48 -17.12 5.60 -30.21
C PRO A 48 -15.72 5.01 -30.00
N ASP A 49 -14.81 5.79 -29.40
CA ASP A 49 -13.37 5.49 -29.30
C ASP A 49 -13.01 4.28 -28.40
N ASN A 50 -13.99 3.66 -27.73
CA ASN A 50 -13.79 2.60 -26.74
C ASN A 50 -13.75 1.16 -27.32
N ILE A 51 -13.93 0.98 -28.63
CA ILE A 51 -13.98 -0.35 -29.26
C ILE A 51 -12.60 -0.76 -29.79
N GLU A 52 -11.81 -1.48 -28.98
CA GLU A 52 -10.58 -2.13 -29.46
C GLU A 52 -10.88 -3.26 -30.46
N THR A 53 -10.18 -3.27 -31.60
CA THR A 53 -10.32 -4.32 -32.62
C THR A 53 -9.51 -5.57 -32.27
N THR A 54 -9.85 -6.26 -31.17
CA THR A 54 -9.25 -7.54 -30.79
C THR A 54 -9.81 -8.71 -31.61
N SER A 55 -8.93 -9.60 -32.09
CA SER A 55 -9.25 -10.61 -33.11
C SER A 55 -10.00 -11.85 -32.60
N GLU A 56 -11.28 -11.73 -32.23
CA GLU A 56 -12.19 -12.87 -32.06
C GLU A 56 -13.41 -12.77 -32.98
N THR A 57 -13.37 -13.50 -34.11
CA THR A 57 -14.51 -13.69 -35.01
C THR A 57 -15.35 -14.88 -34.61
N GLN A 58 -16.68 -14.71 -34.47
CA GLN A 58 -17.59 -15.85 -34.48
C GLN A 58 -17.79 -16.41 -35.90
N LEU A 59 -18.64 -17.45 -36.04
CA LEU A 59 -18.63 -18.37 -37.17
C LEU A 59 -19.17 -17.84 -38.52
N ASP A 60 -19.40 -16.53 -38.64
CA ASP A 60 -19.80 -15.82 -39.87
C ASP A 60 -18.84 -14.68 -40.28
N GLY A 61 -18.04 -14.15 -39.34
CA GLY A 61 -16.95 -13.19 -39.60
C GLY A 61 -17.15 -11.76 -39.12
N GLN A 62 -18.12 -11.46 -38.25
CA GLN A 62 -18.28 -10.13 -37.62
C GLN A 62 -17.62 -10.06 -36.21
N PRO A 63 -17.09 -8.88 -35.80
CA PRO A 63 -16.59 -8.65 -34.44
C PRO A 63 -17.73 -8.32 -33.45
N ARG A 64 -17.51 -8.57 -32.15
CA ARG A 64 -18.43 -8.17 -31.08
C ARG A 64 -18.50 -6.64 -30.93
N GLY A 65 -19.67 -6.13 -30.55
CA GLY A 65 -19.88 -4.74 -30.12
C GLY A 65 -20.48 -3.78 -31.16
N MET A 66 -20.61 -4.16 -32.43
CA MET A 66 -21.39 -3.37 -33.39
C MET A 66 -22.88 -3.71 -33.31
N ASN A 67 -23.73 -2.68 -33.17
CA ASN A 67 -25.16 -2.82 -33.40
C ASN A 67 -25.40 -3.18 -34.89
N LEU A 68 -26.00 -4.36 -35.11
CA LEU A 68 -26.12 -4.98 -36.44
C LEU A 68 -26.94 -4.12 -37.42
N LEU A 69 -27.83 -3.27 -36.92
CA LEU A 69 -28.71 -2.40 -37.70
C LEU A 69 -27.94 -1.31 -38.47
N LEU A 70 -26.71 -0.94 -38.07
CA LEU A 70 -25.93 0.05 -38.82
C LEU A 70 -25.55 -0.39 -40.25
N ASN A 71 -25.68 -1.68 -40.57
CA ASN A 71 -25.50 -2.18 -41.93
C ASN A 71 -26.67 -1.83 -42.87
N GLU A 72 -27.80 -1.36 -42.33
CA GLU A 72 -29.02 -0.99 -43.08
C GLU A 72 -29.21 0.55 -43.18
N VAL A 73 -28.28 1.33 -42.62
CA VAL A 73 -28.27 2.80 -42.73
C VAL A 73 -27.73 3.22 -44.10
N GLU A 74 -28.60 3.82 -44.94
CA GLU A 74 -28.24 4.28 -46.29
C GLU A 74 -28.56 5.78 -46.47
N TRP A 75 -27.72 6.49 -47.23
CA TRP A 75 -27.94 7.88 -47.60
C TRP A 75 -28.29 7.98 -49.10
N ASP A 76 -29.41 8.62 -49.43
CA ASP A 76 -29.77 8.95 -50.81
C ASP A 76 -29.33 10.39 -51.15
N PRO A 77 -28.16 10.60 -51.80
CA PRO A 77 -27.67 11.93 -52.17
C PRO A 77 -28.43 12.57 -53.34
N VAL A 78 -29.45 11.91 -53.90
CA VAL A 78 -30.31 12.46 -54.97
C VAL A 78 -31.62 13.00 -54.38
N ARG A 79 -32.10 12.42 -53.27
CA ARG A 79 -33.27 12.91 -52.52
C ARG A 79 -32.94 13.74 -51.29
N GLU A 80 -31.69 13.66 -50.79
CA GLU A 80 -31.25 14.19 -49.49
C GLU A 80 -32.04 13.61 -48.30
N ILE A 81 -32.19 12.28 -48.31
CA ILE A 81 -32.86 11.48 -47.28
C ILE A 81 -31.87 10.49 -46.67
N LEU A 82 -31.81 10.45 -45.34
CA LEU A 82 -31.17 9.36 -44.59
C LEU A 82 -32.21 8.28 -44.28
N LEU A 83 -31.94 7.05 -44.69
CA LEU A 83 -32.73 5.86 -44.36
C LEU A 83 -32.17 5.26 -43.08
N LEU A 84 -33.05 5.05 -42.08
CA LEU A 84 -32.72 4.37 -40.84
C LEU A 84 -33.68 3.18 -40.63
N PRO A 85 -33.18 2.00 -40.20
CA PRO A 85 -34.04 0.94 -39.70
C PRO A 85 -34.69 1.33 -38.37
N SER A 86 -35.79 0.67 -38.01
CA SER A 86 -36.37 0.73 -36.67
C SER A 86 -35.44 0.10 -35.64
N GLY A 87 -35.42 0.64 -34.41
CA GLY A 87 -34.53 0.20 -33.34
C GLY A 87 -33.16 0.90 -33.27
N LEU A 88 -32.95 1.99 -34.01
CA LEU A 88 -31.86 2.95 -33.76
C LEU A 88 -32.40 4.18 -33.02
N GLU A 89 -31.91 4.42 -31.81
CA GLU A 89 -32.27 5.57 -30.99
C GLU A 89 -31.37 6.77 -31.27
N LEU A 90 -31.96 7.97 -31.30
CA LEU A 90 -31.27 9.22 -31.61
C LEU A 90 -31.13 10.08 -30.35
N ALA A 91 -29.90 10.41 -29.96
CA ALA A 91 -29.58 11.23 -28.79
C ALA A 91 -29.43 12.73 -29.12
N ASP A 92 -28.81 13.08 -30.26
CA ASP A 92 -28.65 14.47 -30.71
C ASP A 92 -28.61 14.58 -32.24
N ILE A 93 -28.96 15.76 -32.78
CA ILE A 93 -28.77 16.12 -34.19
C ILE A 93 -28.27 17.57 -34.34
N GLN A 94 -27.00 17.71 -34.68
CA GLN A 94 -26.37 19.01 -34.93
C GLN A 94 -26.20 19.24 -36.44
N THR A 95 -26.57 20.41 -36.94
CA THR A 95 -26.36 20.74 -38.37
C THR A 95 -25.75 22.13 -38.53
N ALA A 96 -24.59 22.19 -39.17
CA ALA A 96 -23.84 23.42 -39.41
C ALA A 96 -23.22 23.43 -40.81
N ASN A 97 -23.34 24.56 -41.52
CA ASN A 97 -22.62 24.85 -42.78
C ASN A 97 -22.75 23.82 -43.94
N GLY A 98 -23.78 22.96 -43.93
CA GLY A 98 -23.97 21.90 -44.92
C GLY A 98 -23.41 20.53 -44.51
N THR A 99 -23.07 20.35 -43.23
CA THR A 99 -22.83 19.05 -42.60
C THR A 99 -23.85 18.84 -41.48
N THR A 100 -24.44 17.66 -41.43
CA THR A 100 -25.26 17.17 -40.30
C THR A 100 -24.52 16.06 -39.58
N GLU A 101 -24.64 16.04 -38.28
CA GLU A 101 -24.13 15.02 -37.37
C GLU A 101 -25.31 14.54 -36.53
N ILE A 102 -25.54 13.23 -36.52
CA ILE A 102 -26.56 12.57 -35.69
C ILE A 102 -25.82 11.63 -34.74
N THR A 103 -26.05 11.77 -33.45
CA THR A 103 -25.46 10.92 -32.41
C THR A 103 -26.52 9.93 -31.95
N LEU A 104 -26.18 8.64 -31.93
CA LEU A 104 -27.03 7.56 -31.40
C LEU A 104 -26.86 7.43 -29.87
N SER A 105 -27.78 6.75 -29.19
CA SER A 105 -27.66 6.51 -27.73
C SER A 105 -26.42 5.69 -27.34
N ASP A 106 -25.91 4.85 -28.24
CA ASP A 106 -24.64 4.11 -28.08
C ASP A 106 -23.36 4.95 -28.30
N GLY A 107 -23.50 6.25 -28.58
CA GLY A 107 -22.39 7.17 -28.84
C GLY A 107 -21.84 7.16 -30.28
N THR A 108 -22.37 6.31 -31.17
CA THR A 108 -22.00 6.31 -32.59
C THR A 108 -22.50 7.57 -33.30
N ARG A 109 -21.66 8.14 -34.17
CA ARG A 109 -21.92 9.40 -34.88
C ARG A 109 -22.06 9.18 -36.38
N LEU A 110 -23.23 9.52 -36.93
CA LEU A 110 -23.56 9.50 -38.35
C LEU A 110 -23.39 10.91 -38.92
N ILE A 111 -22.37 11.12 -39.76
CA ILE A 111 -21.99 12.44 -40.28
C ILE A 111 -22.30 12.50 -41.78
N ILE A 112 -23.23 13.37 -42.18
CA ILE A 112 -23.63 13.60 -43.57
C ILE A 112 -23.08 14.94 -44.04
N GLU A 113 -22.16 14.94 -44.99
CA GLU A 113 -21.56 16.15 -45.56
C GLU A 113 -22.20 16.53 -46.90
N GLY A 114 -22.25 17.83 -47.20
CA GLY A 114 -22.45 18.36 -48.55
C GLY A 114 -23.89 18.44 -49.06
N HIS A 115 -24.88 18.28 -48.19
CA HIS A 115 -26.32 18.40 -48.48
C HIS A 115 -26.79 19.86 -48.60
N SER A 116 -28.04 20.08 -49.02
CA SER A 116 -28.65 21.40 -49.25
C SER A 116 -29.76 21.77 -48.26
N ASN A 117 -30.37 20.78 -47.59
CA ASN A 117 -31.41 20.98 -46.58
C ASN A 117 -30.82 20.93 -45.16
N ASN A 118 -31.17 21.89 -44.31
CA ASN A 118 -30.66 21.98 -42.92
C ASN A 118 -31.84 21.90 -41.93
N PRO A 119 -31.99 20.81 -41.15
CA PRO A 119 -31.35 19.49 -41.33
C PRO A 119 -31.83 18.78 -42.63
N PRO A 120 -31.23 17.64 -43.02
CA PRO A 120 -31.79 16.76 -44.07
C PRO A 120 -33.09 16.09 -43.59
N SER A 121 -33.77 15.38 -44.49
CA SER A 121 -34.94 14.57 -44.11
C SER A 121 -34.52 13.15 -43.72
N ILE A 122 -35.30 12.50 -42.86
CA ILE A 122 -35.00 11.15 -42.35
C ILE A 122 -36.20 10.24 -42.62
N GLU A 123 -35.98 9.05 -43.15
CA GLU A 123 -37.01 8.07 -43.47
C GLU A 123 -36.82 6.80 -42.63
N ILE A 124 -37.84 6.47 -41.82
CA ILE A 124 -37.88 5.31 -40.90
C ILE A 124 -39.13 4.49 -41.25
N GLU A 125 -38.97 3.21 -41.60
CA GLU A 125 -40.07 2.31 -42.02
C GLU A 125 -41.04 2.91 -43.07
N ASN A 126 -40.51 3.63 -44.07
CA ASN A 126 -41.26 4.38 -45.09
C ASN A 126 -42.09 5.58 -44.57
N GLN A 127 -41.90 6.04 -43.32
CA GLN A 127 -42.34 7.36 -42.86
C GLN A 127 -41.21 8.38 -43.01
N LEU A 128 -41.45 9.44 -43.78
CA LEU A 128 -40.50 10.52 -44.03
C LEU A 128 -40.74 11.70 -43.08
N LEU A 129 -39.81 11.93 -42.16
CA LEU A 129 -39.73 13.12 -41.33
C LEU A 129 -38.99 14.23 -42.10
N THR A 130 -39.64 15.38 -42.29
CA THR A 130 -39.01 16.49 -43.01
C THR A 130 -38.10 17.33 -42.11
N ALA A 131 -37.12 17.99 -42.74
CA ALA A 131 -36.25 18.99 -42.15
C ALA A 131 -36.97 19.97 -41.19
N GLN A 132 -38.17 20.41 -41.59
CA GLN A 132 -38.98 21.41 -40.88
C GLN A 132 -39.57 20.85 -39.57
N GLU A 133 -39.94 19.57 -39.56
CA GLU A 133 -40.54 18.89 -38.41
C GLU A 133 -39.46 18.53 -37.39
N ILE A 134 -38.34 17.98 -37.84
CA ILE A 134 -37.15 17.70 -37.01
C ILE A 134 -36.67 18.99 -36.32
N GLN A 135 -36.51 20.07 -37.07
CA GLN A 135 -36.11 21.37 -36.52
C GLN A 135 -37.11 21.92 -35.49
N THR A 136 -38.41 21.60 -35.63
CA THR A 136 -39.46 22.06 -34.71
C THR A 136 -39.46 21.26 -33.40
N ALA A 137 -39.29 19.93 -33.45
CA ALA A 137 -39.23 19.08 -32.27
C ALA A 137 -38.09 19.48 -31.31
N PHE A 138 -36.85 19.56 -31.81
CA PHE A 138 -35.69 19.97 -31.00
C PHE A 138 -35.77 21.44 -30.52
N THR A 139 -36.51 22.31 -31.22
CA THR A 139 -36.75 23.69 -30.75
C THR A 139 -37.78 23.74 -29.62
N ALA A 140 -38.71 22.78 -29.53
CA ALA A 140 -39.64 22.68 -28.41
C ALA A 140 -38.93 22.23 -27.12
N ALA A 141 -38.07 21.21 -27.22
CA ALA A 141 -37.26 20.68 -26.11
C ALA A 141 -36.51 21.79 -25.35
N ARG A 142 -35.74 22.59 -26.09
CA ARG A 142 -34.77 23.54 -25.54
C ARG A 142 -35.36 24.88 -25.06
N ASN A 143 -36.64 24.91 -24.67
CA ASN A 143 -37.33 26.10 -24.12
C ASN A 143 -38.14 25.81 -22.84
N ALA A 144 -38.06 24.59 -22.29
CA ALA A 144 -38.72 24.23 -21.04
C ALA A 144 -37.77 24.37 -19.84
N GLU A 145 -37.72 25.55 -19.23
CA GLU A 145 -37.05 25.78 -17.93
C GLU A 145 -38.01 26.54 -16.98
N PRO A 146 -38.13 26.16 -15.68
CA PRO A 146 -39.09 26.77 -14.77
C PRO A 146 -38.63 28.14 -14.24
N SER A 147 -39.53 29.13 -14.29
CA SER A 147 -39.22 30.51 -13.88
C SER A 147 -39.03 30.67 -12.36
N ALA A 148 -37.92 31.30 -11.95
CA ALA A 148 -37.58 31.53 -10.54
C ALA A 148 -38.63 32.34 -9.73
N GLY A 149 -38.92 31.87 -8.51
CA GLY A 149 -39.76 32.56 -7.52
C GLY A 149 -39.00 33.62 -6.69
N PRO A 150 -39.69 34.53 -5.98
CA PRO A 150 -39.09 35.76 -5.48
C PRO A 150 -38.47 35.69 -4.06
N GLU A 151 -37.19 36.04 -3.97
CA GLU A 151 -36.50 36.50 -2.76
C GLU A 151 -37.25 37.63 -2.02
N THR A 152 -37.39 37.54 -0.69
CA THR A 152 -37.82 38.68 0.16
C THR A 152 -36.98 38.81 1.43
N SER A 153 -36.15 39.85 1.47
CA SER A 153 -35.24 40.16 2.58
C SER A 153 -35.90 40.97 3.71
N SER A 154 -35.55 40.69 4.98
CA SER A 154 -35.20 41.73 5.98
C SER A 154 -34.80 41.22 7.38
N GLY A 155 -33.82 41.87 8.02
CA GLY A 155 -33.68 41.94 9.50
C GLY A 155 -32.76 40.91 10.18
N ALA A 156 -31.42 41.04 10.20
CA ALA A 156 -30.57 42.02 10.92
C ALA A 156 -30.12 41.55 12.35
N PRO A 157 -28.95 42.01 12.89
CA PRO A 157 -27.98 41.07 13.49
C PRO A 157 -27.44 41.42 14.90
N SER A 158 -26.59 40.55 15.49
CA SER A 158 -25.59 40.95 16.50
C SER A 158 -24.48 39.89 16.75
N ALA A 159 -23.23 40.37 16.93
CA ALA A 159 -22.12 39.92 17.82
C ALA A 159 -21.94 38.42 18.19
N SER A 160 -20.71 37.86 18.26
CA SER A 160 -19.36 38.46 18.20
C SER A 160 -18.24 37.40 18.08
N GLU A 161 -17.19 37.71 17.31
CA GLU A 161 -15.82 37.23 17.59
C GLU A 161 -15.13 38.15 18.63
N PRO A 162 -13.94 37.78 19.16
CA PRO A 162 -12.71 38.14 18.43
C PRO A 162 -11.53 37.13 18.58
N SER A 163 -10.79 36.95 17.47
CA SER A 163 -9.30 36.92 17.39
C SER A 163 -8.46 35.93 18.23
N SER A 164 -7.26 35.50 17.83
CA SER A 164 -6.58 35.33 16.53
C SER A 164 -5.15 34.91 16.85
N ASP A 165 -4.51 34.07 16.04
CA ASP A 165 -3.18 34.45 15.56
C ASP A 165 -2.82 33.76 14.24
N ASN A 166 -1.85 34.33 13.53
CA ASN A 166 -1.54 34.00 12.14
C ASN A 166 -0.29 33.10 12.04
N HIS A 167 -0.20 32.25 11.01
CA HIS A 167 0.75 32.42 9.89
C HIS A 167 0.74 31.21 8.93
N GLU A 168 0.31 31.44 7.70
CA GLU A 168 0.84 30.75 6.50
C GLU A 168 2.35 31.09 6.32
N PRO A 169 3.18 30.33 5.55
CA PRO A 169 2.81 29.87 4.19
C PRO A 169 3.46 28.57 3.61
N GLN A 170 3.03 28.25 2.38
CA GLN A 170 3.65 27.40 1.33
C GLN A 170 3.24 25.91 1.25
N SER A 171 2.51 25.62 0.16
CA SER A 171 2.31 24.30 -0.48
C SER A 171 3.59 23.86 -1.24
N PRO A 172 3.68 22.61 -1.77
CA PRO A 172 2.82 22.13 -2.87
C PRO A 172 2.27 20.71 -2.72
N LEU A 173 1.04 20.50 -3.19
CA LEU A 173 0.55 19.20 -3.65
C LEU A 173 0.28 19.28 -5.17
N PRO A 174 0.47 18.18 -5.92
CA PRO A 174 0.39 18.19 -7.38
C PRO A 174 -1.06 18.29 -7.88
N ALA A 175 -1.21 18.84 -9.08
CA ALA A 175 -2.45 18.66 -9.84
C ALA A 175 -2.40 17.33 -10.58
N ASN A 176 -3.48 16.56 -10.49
CA ASN A 176 -4.13 15.83 -11.59
C ASN A 176 -5.26 14.97 -10.98
N ASP A 177 -6.50 15.46 -11.04
CA ASP A 177 -7.60 14.63 -11.51
C ASP A 177 -8.68 15.52 -12.12
N GLU A 178 -9.31 15.03 -13.18
CA GLU A 178 -10.17 15.83 -14.06
C GLU A 178 -11.63 15.56 -13.73
N LEU A 179 -12.31 16.57 -13.17
CA LEU A 179 -13.70 16.48 -12.70
C LEU A 179 -14.68 16.47 -13.89
N ILE A 180 -14.75 15.32 -14.58
CA ILE A 180 -15.67 15.03 -15.68
C ILE A 180 -17.11 14.82 -15.18
N GLY A 181 -17.72 15.88 -14.67
CA GLY A 181 -19.16 15.92 -14.39
C GLY A 181 -19.98 15.92 -15.69
N SER A 182 -20.43 14.75 -16.13
CA SER A 182 -21.30 14.58 -17.31
C SER A 182 -22.75 14.97 -17.00
N GLY A 183 -23.03 16.28 -16.99
CA GLY A 183 -24.39 16.80 -16.85
C GLY A 183 -25.20 16.66 -18.14
N ASN A 184 -25.83 15.50 -18.33
CA ASN A 184 -26.62 15.13 -19.52
C ASN A 184 -28.11 14.88 -19.20
N ASP A 185 -28.69 15.58 -18.22
CA ASP A 185 -30.13 15.48 -17.91
C ASP A 185 -30.99 16.12 -19.01
N PHE A 186 -31.54 15.29 -19.91
CA PHE A 186 -32.60 15.66 -20.86
C PHE A 186 -33.63 14.53 -20.96
N GLU A 187 -34.90 14.82 -20.65
CA GLU A 187 -36.01 13.86 -20.78
C GLU A 187 -36.33 13.54 -22.26
N PRO A 188 -36.76 12.30 -22.58
CA PRO A 188 -37.10 11.89 -23.94
C PRO A 188 -38.42 12.51 -24.43
N ILE A 189 -38.51 12.80 -25.73
CA ILE A 189 -39.72 13.36 -26.36
C ILE A 189 -40.41 12.32 -27.24
N SER A 190 -41.54 11.79 -26.77
CA SER A 190 -42.43 10.95 -27.56
C SER A 190 -43.29 11.78 -28.52
N ILE A 191 -43.26 11.48 -29.82
CA ILE A 191 -44.14 12.11 -30.83
C ILE A 191 -45.26 11.13 -31.20
N VAL A 192 -46.49 11.43 -30.76
CA VAL A 192 -47.68 10.64 -31.08
C VAL A 192 -48.35 11.16 -32.35
N VAL A 193 -48.46 10.32 -33.38
CA VAL A 193 -49.18 10.62 -34.63
C VAL A 193 -50.50 9.85 -34.68
N GLN A 194 -51.62 10.56 -34.79
CA GLN A 194 -52.94 9.94 -34.95
C GLN A 194 -53.16 9.44 -36.39
N PRO A 195 -53.66 8.21 -36.60
CA PRO A 195 -54.08 7.75 -37.93
C PRO A 195 -55.37 8.46 -38.38
N ALA A 196 -55.44 8.80 -39.67
CA ALA A 196 -56.55 9.57 -40.24
C ALA A 196 -57.79 8.72 -40.56
N PHE A 197 -58.98 9.35 -40.51
CA PHE A 197 -60.27 8.74 -40.78
C PHE A 197 -60.36 8.07 -42.18
N PRO A 198 -60.96 6.86 -42.29
CA PRO A 198 -61.31 6.28 -43.57
C PRO A 198 -62.52 6.99 -44.20
N ILE A 199 -62.46 7.25 -45.51
CA ILE A 199 -63.55 7.86 -46.30
C ILE A 199 -64.09 6.85 -47.32
N THR A 200 -65.34 6.42 -47.14
CA THR A 200 -66.10 5.61 -48.13
C THR A 200 -67.61 5.91 -48.01
N PRO A 201 -68.42 5.67 -49.06
CA PRO A 201 -69.02 6.80 -49.77
C PRO A 201 -70.52 7.01 -49.54
N LEU A 202 -70.99 8.22 -49.89
CA LEU A 202 -72.42 8.46 -50.14
C LEU A 202 -72.95 7.53 -51.24
N LEU A 203 -73.99 6.77 -50.93
CA LEU A 203 -74.97 6.29 -51.89
C LEU A 203 -76.34 6.84 -51.50
N LEU A 204 -77.06 7.38 -52.49
CA LEU A 204 -78.43 7.86 -52.31
C LEU A 204 -79.39 6.67 -52.33
N PRO A 205 -80.42 6.61 -51.46
CA PRO A 205 -81.51 5.65 -51.63
C PRO A 205 -82.31 6.01 -52.88
N SER A 206 -82.53 5.04 -53.77
CA SER A 206 -83.44 5.17 -54.91
C SER A 206 -84.25 3.88 -55.08
N GLU A 207 -85.53 3.98 -54.72
CA GLU A 207 -86.69 3.22 -55.23
C GLU A 207 -86.40 1.78 -55.70
N LEU A 208 -86.66 0.74 -54.88
CA LEU A 208 -88.00 0.29 -54.50
C LEU A 208 -88.93 0.13 -55.71
N ASN A 209 -88.96 -1.07 -56.29
CA ASN A 209 -90.09 -1.53 -57.11
C ASN A 209 -90.10 -3.07 -57.18
N GLU A 210 -91.30 -3.64 -57.27
CA GLU A 210 -91.61 -5.08 -57.29
C GLU A 210 -91.12 -5.89 -56.07
N GLU A 211 -92.03 -6.12 -55.11
CA GLU A 211 -92.60 -7.47 -55.04
C GLU A 211 -94.11 -7.42 -54.67
N VAL A 212 -94.82 -8.52 -54.93
CA VAL A 212 -96.29 -8.58 -55.07
C VAL A 212 -96.96 -9.10 -53.80
N LEU A 213 -98.11 -8.50 -53.44
CA LEU A 213 -99.03 -9.04 -52.44
C LEU A 213 -99.69 -10.35 -52.94
N GLU A 214 -99.05 -11.49 -52.70
CA GLU A 214 -99.69 -12.80 -52.83
C GLU A 214 -100.67 -13.03 -51.67
N ARG A 215 -101.97 -12.81 -51.90
CA ARG A 215 -103.02 -13.34 -51.01
C ARG A 215 -103.36 -14.78 -51.40
N GLU A 216 -102.97 -15.71 -50.55
CA GLU A 216 -103.19 -17.15 -50.72
C GLU A 216 -104.70 -17.50 -50.80
N PHE A 217 -105.12 -18.13 -51.90
CA PHE A 217 -106.50 -18.62 -52.09
C PHE A 217 -106.66 -20.07 -51.58
N GLY A 218 -106.83 -20.23 -50.26
CA GLY A 218 -107.01 -21.52 -49.59
C GLY A 218 -108.47 -21.93 -49.34
N ASP A 219 -109.09 -22.58 -50.34
CA ASP A 219 -110.43 -23.24 -50.31
C ASP A 219 -111.62 -22.34 -49.83
N GLY A 220 -112.90 -22.76 -49.85
CA GLY A 220 -113.51 -23.99 -50.33
C GLY A 220 -115.05 -23.87 -50.42
N THR A 221 -115.68 -24.59 -51.36
CA THR A 221 -117.15 -24.76 -51.51
C THR A 221 -118.05 -23.51 -51.56
N PHE A 222 -118.38 -23.06 -52.77
CA PHE A 222 -119.64 -22.33 -53.02
C PHE A 222 -120.82 -23.33 -53.02
N GLU A 223 -121.59 -23.41 -51.94
CA GLU A 223 -122.96 -23.97 -51.95
C GLU A 223 -123.94 -22.89 -52.46
N PRO A 224 -124.71 -23.15 -53.54
CA PRO A 224 -125.62 -22.16 -54.11
C PRO A 224 -126.97 -22.14 -53.38
N ASP A 225 -127.10 -21.27 -52.37
CA ASP A 225 -128.36 -21.14 -51.63
C ASP A 225 -129.53 -20.69 -52.52
N GLN A 226 -130.71 -21.21 -52.22
CA GLN A 226 -131.86 -21.30 -53.10
C GLN A 226 -132.74 -20.04 -53.04
N GLN A 227 -132.41 -18.98 -53.79
CA GLN A 227 -133.38 -17.91 -54.06
C GLN A 227 -133.99 -17.97 -55.47
N THR A 228 -135.03 -18.81 -55.55
CA THR A 228 -136.20 -18.77 -56.44
C THR A 228 -136.17 -17.81 -57.64
N THR A 229 -136.28 -18.38 -58.83
CA THR A 229 -136.51 -17.63 -60.08
C THR A 229 -137.75 -16.73 -60.01
N SER A 230 -137.52 -15.44 -60.22
CA SER A 230 -138.53 -14.53 -60.79
C SER A 230 -137.92 -13.82 -61.99
N THR A 231 -138.69 -13.67 -63.06
CA THR A 231 -138.32 -12.77 -64.17
C THR A 231 -138.33 -11.34 -63.64
N PRO A 232 -137.29 -10.52 -63.86
CA PRO A 232 -137.23 -9.19 -63.28
C PRO A 232 -138.42 -8.34 -63.74
N ASP A 233 -139.16 -7.80 -62.78
CA ASP A 233 -140.24 -6.87 -63.04
C ASP A 233 -139.63 -5.50 -63.35
N LEU A 234 -139.59 -5.15 -64.64
CA LEU A 234 -138.94 -3.94 -65.15
C LEU A 234 -139.73 -2.64 -64.84
N SER A 235 -140.82 -2.71 -64.06
CA SER A 235 -141.61 -1.54 -63.65
C SER A 235 -141.01 -0.71 -62.51
N ASN A 236 -140.06 -1.26 -61.75
CA ASN A 236 -139.38 -0.54 -60.66
C ASN A 236 -137.94 -0.15 -61.04
N PRO A 237 -137.46 1.02 -60.57
CA PRO A 237 -136.06 1.39 -60.70
C PRO A 237 -135.16 0.54 -59.78
N ARG A 238 -133.86 0.61 -59.98
CA ARG A 238 -132.81 0.01 -59.15
C ARG A 238 -131.59 0.92 -59.09
N VAL A 239 -131.00 1.07 -57.90
CA VAL A 239 -129.68 1.66 -57.71
C VAL A 239 -128.74 0.61 -57.13
N THR A 240 -127.52 0.58 -57.65
CA THR A 240 -126.41 -0.22 -57.12
C THR A 240 -125.12 0.60 -57.28
N PRO A 241 -124.49 1.07 -56.19
CA PRO A 241 -123.09 1.44 -56.23
C PRO A 241 -122.26 0.29 -56.80
N ALA A 242 -121.24 0.59 -57.60
CA ALA A 242 -120.43 -0.43 -58.25
C ALA A 242 -118.96 -0.35 -57.80
N PHE A 243 -118.67 -1.16 -56.79
CA PHE A 243 -117.31 -1.54 -56.39
C PHE A 243 -116.97 -2.90 -57.02
N PHE A 244 -115.70 -3.27 -57.05
CA PHE A 244 -115.29 -4.57 -57.59
C PHE A 244 -115.73 -5.77 -56.73
N ALA A 245 -116.12 -5.56 -55.46
CA ALA A 245 -116.48 -6.62 -54.51
C ALA A 245 -117.81 -6.46 -53.76
N GLY A 246 -118.51 -5.31 -53.84
CA GLY A 246 -119.71 -5.06 -53.04
C GLY A 246 -120.18 -3.61 -53.03
N ASN A 247 -120.43 -3.07 -51.83
CA ASN A 247 -120.83 -1.69 -51.58
C ASN A 247 -120.00 -1.01 -50.45
N THR A 248 -118.81 -1.54 -50.18
CA THR A 248 -117.87 -1.09 -49.14
C THR A 248 -116.46 -0.96 -49.74
N ASP A 249 -115.65 -0.02 -49.23
CA ASP A 249 -114.23 0.17 -49.57
C ASP A 249 -113.48 0.85 -48.42
N ASP A 250 -112.14 0.95 -48.50
CA ASP A 250 -111.26 1.24 -47.36
C ASP A 250 -110.40 2.51 -47.56
N VAL A 251 -110.09 3.22 -46.46
CA VAL A 251 -109.08 4.30 -46.38
C VAL A 251 -108.25 4.19 -45.09
N TYR A 252 -107.11 4.87 -45.02
CA TYR A 252 -106.13 4.72 -43.93
C TYR A 252 -105.79 6.06 -43.26
N GLU A 253 -105.85 6.07 -41.93
CA GLU A 253 -105.42 7.15 -41.03
C GLU A 253 -103.91 7.42 -41.20
N SER A 254 -103.12 6.36 -41.38
CA SER A 254 -101.67 6.42 -41.57
C SER A 254 -101.22 7.23 -42.80
N GLY A 255 -102.12 7.47 -43.74
CA GLY A 255 -101.88 8.32 -44.92
C GLY A 255 -102.10 9.82 -44.67
N LEU A 256 -102.63 10.21 -43.51
CA LEU A 256 -102.78 11.61 -43.07
C LEU A 256 -101.40 12.26 -42.82
N ALA A 257 -101.36 13.59 -42.77
CA ALA A 257 -100.10 14.35 -42.71
C ALA A 257 -99.31 14.20 -41.39
N SER A 258 -99.91 13.63 -40.34
CA SER A 258 -99.27 13.25 -39.07
C SER A 258 -98.95 11.76 -38.97
N GLY A 259 -99.46 10.91 -39.88
CA GLY A 259 -99.43 9.47 -39.72
C GLY A 259 -98.10 8.80 -40.10
N THR A 260 -97.89 7.56 -39.65
CA THR A 260 -96.62 6.83 -39.86
C THR A 260 -96.28 6.60 -41.34
N ALA A 261 -97.29 6.56 -42.22
CA ALA A 261 -97.16 6.35 -43.66
C ALA A 261 -97.60 7.59 -44.48
N ALA A 262 -97.40 8.80 -43.93
CA ALA A 262 -97.92 10.06 -44.46
C ALA A 262 -97.68 10.22 -45.98
N GLY A 263 -98.77 10.30 -46.75
CA GLY A 263 -98.72 10.43 -48.21
C GLY A 263 -98.42 9.16 -49.01
N GLN A 264 -98.20 8.00 -48.37
CA GLN A 264 -98.09 6.70 -49.03
C GLN A 264 -99.38 5.85 -48.92
N ALA A 265 -100.06 5.89 -47.77
CA ALA A 265 -101.33 5.18 -47.61
C ALA A 265 -102.55 5.98 -48.14
N ALA A 266 -103.63 5.27 -48.51
CA ALA A 266 -104.74 5.84 -49.26
C ALA A 266 -105.78 6.55 -48.37
N THR A 267 -105.88 7.88 -48.48
CA THR A 267 -106.89 8.72 -47.79
C THR A 267 -108.13 9.02 -48.65
N GLN A 268 -108.23 8.46 -49.85
CA GLN A 268 -109.29 8.74 -50.83
C GLN A 268 -109.68 7.49 -51.63
N THR A 269 -110.97 7.35 -51.93
CA THR A 269 -111.50 6.35 -52.89
C THR A 269 -112.68 6.90 -53.70
N ALA A 270 -113.02 6.26 -54.82
CA ALA A 270 -114.05 6.69 -55.75
C ALA A 270 -114.62 5.52 -56.58
N GLY A 271 -115.87 5.66 -57.05
CA GLY A 271 -116.49 4.66 -57.91
C GLY A 271 -117.73 5.13 -58.66
N PRO A 272 -118.19 4.35 -59.66
CA PRO A 272 -119.44 4.62 -60.37
C PRO A 272 -120.68 4.23 -59.55
N MET A 273 -121.76 4.97 -59.76
CA MET A 273 -123.09 4.73 -59.19
C MET A 273 -124.04 4.28 -60.30
N ASN A 274 -124.26 2.97 -60.42
CA ASN A 274 -125.10 2.41 -61.48
C ASN A 274 -126.58 2.53 -61.12
N ILE A 275 -127.34 3.29 -61.92
CA ILE A 275 -128.77 3.51 -61.78
C ILE A 275 -129.50 2.97 -63.01
N GLN A 276 -130.61 2.26 -62.79
CA GLN A 276 -131.53 1.79 -63.82
C GLN A 276 -132.93 2.26 -63.46
N SER A 277 -133.58 3.05 -64.32
CA SER A 277 -134.85 3.73 -63.99
C SER A 277 -136.13 2.89 -64.20
N GLY A 278 -136.00 1.67 -64.75
CA GLY A 278 -137.13 0.81 -65.08
C GLY A 278 -137.80 1.18 -66.42
N SER A 279 -139.13 1.09 -66.48
CA SER A 279 -139.94 1.35 -67.68
C SER A 279 -140.03 2.81 -68.11
N SER A 280 -139.66 3.75 -67.24
CA SER A 280 -139.74 5.20 -67.42
C SER A 280 -138.43 5.89 -66.99
N PRO A 281 -138.21 7.18 -67.32
CA PRO A 281 -137.01 7.92 -66.93
C PRO A 281 -136.83 8.06 -65.41
N LEU A 282 -135.59 8.35 -64.99
CA LEU A 282 -135.27 8.79 -63.64
C LEU A 282 -135.87 10.19 -63.40
N GLN A 283 -136.56 10.37 -62.27
CA GLN A 283 -137.10 11.67 -61.85
C GLN A 283 -136.20 12.34 -60.81
N THR A 284 -135.76 11.61 -59.78
CA THR A 284 -134.80 12.09 -58.79
C THR A 284 -133.77 11.04 -58.40
N LEU A 285 -132.55 11.50 -58.14
CA LEU A 285 -131.54 10.85 -57.30
C LEU A 285 -131.42 11.66 -56.01
N GLU A 286 -131.63 11.01 -54.87
CA GLU A 286 -131.52 11.61 -53.55
C GLU A 286 -130.47 10.85 -52.72
N VAL A 287 -129.77 11.55 -51.85
CA VAL A 287 -128.89 10.95 -50.83
C VAL A 287 -129.34 11.38 -49.44
N CYS A 288 -129.23 10.49 -48.45
CA CYS A 288 -129.52 10.84 -47.07
C CYS A 288 -128.27 11.49 -46.47
N ASP A 289 -128.39 12.75 -46.04
CA ASP A 289 -127.41 13.38 -45.15
C ASP A 289 -127.36 12.55 -43.85
N PRO A 290 -126.23 11.94 -43.48
CA PRO A 290 -126.16 11.04 -42.32
C PRO A 290 -126.19 11.80 -40.98
N ILE A 291 -125.86 13.10 -40.98
CA ILE A 291 -125.84 13.96 -39.79
C ILE A 291 -127.25 14.48 -39.51
N GLN A 292 -128.00 14.87 -40.56
CA GLN A 292 -129.35 15.42 -40.44
C GLN A 292 -130.47 14.38 -40.63
N ASN A 293 -130.16 13.22 -41.20
CA ASN A 293 -131.10 12.16 -41.59
C ASN A 293 -132.23 12.67 -42.51
N VAL A 294 -131.88 13.54 -43.46
CA VAL A 294 -132.76 14.14 -44.46
C VAL A 294 -132.32 13.74 -45.86
N TRP A 295 -133.28 13.40 -46.72
CA TRP A 295 -133.03 13.13 -48.13
C TRP A 295 -132.83 14.43 -48.92
N VAL A 296 -131.67 14.56 -49.54
CA VAL A 296 -131.22 15.71 -50.34
C VAL A 296 -131.20 15.30 -51.81
N ASP A 297 -131.90 16.03 -52.67
CA ASP A 297 -131.87 15.83 -54.12
C ASP A 297 -130.51 16.24 -54.70
N VAL A 298 -129.81 15.27 -55.31
CA VAL A 298 -128.50 15.42 -55.96
C VAL A 298 -128.55 14.96 -57.43
N THR A 299 -129.71 15.05 -58.07
CA THR A 299 -129.93 14.72 -59.50
C THR A 299 -129.07 15.58 -60.45
N ASN A 300 -128.50 16.68 -59.97
CA ASN A 300 -127.56 17.54 -60.70
C ASN A 300 -126.13 17.50 -60.11
N GLY A 301 -125.84 16.50 -59.26
CA GLY A 301 -124.65 16.44 -58.41
C GLY A 301 -124.80 17.15 -57.07
N GLY A 302 -123.85 16.93 -56.15
CA GLY A 302 -123.83 17.51 -54.81
C GLY A 302 -122.68 16.96 -53.95
N GLN A 303 -122.55 17.43 -52.70
CA GLN A 303 -121.62 16.88 -51.71
C GLN A 303 -122.32 16.67 -50.37
N ILE A 304 -121.87 15.67 -49.61
CA ILE A 304 -122.36 15.32 -48.26
C ILE A 304 -121.14 15.06 -47.38
N THR A 305 -120.94 15.90 -46.37
CA THR A 305 -119.90 15.71 -45.34
C THR A 305 -120.38 14.71 -44.30
N THR A 306 -119.47 13.87 -43.82
CA THR A 306 -119.71 12.82 -42.82
C THR A 306 -118.95 13.16 -41.54
N SER A 307 -118.76 12.17 -40.66
CA SER A 307 -118.08 12.35 -39.38
C SER A 307 -116.56 12.52 -39.55
N HIS A 308 -115.95 11.83 -40.53
CA HIS A 308 -114.48 11.76 -40.71
C HIS A 308 -114.01 12.29 -42.08
N GLY A 309 -114.93 12.36 -43.06
CA GLY A 309 -114.62 12.73 -44.43
C GLY A 309 -115.75 13.44 -45.17
N THR A 310 -115.75 13.35 -46.50
CA THR A 310 -116.80 13.93 -47.34
C THR A 310 -116.99 13.14 -48.63
N TYR A 311 -118.25 12.81 -48.93
CA TYR A 311 -118.67 12.28 -50.22
C TYR A 311 -118.98 13.40 -51.23
N ALA A 312 -118.61 13.19 -52.48
CA ALA A 312 -119.03 14.03 -53.61
C ALA A 312 -119.74 13.18 -54.68
N ILE A 313 -120.99 13.52 -55.01
CA ILE A 313 -121.77 12.91 -56.08
C ILE A 313 -121.68 13.79 -57.33
N THR A 314 -121.15 13.23 -58.41
CA THR A 314 -120.96 13.94 -59.69
C THR A 314 -121.81 13.30 -60.78
N VAL A 315 -122.62 14.11 -61.47
CA VAL A 315 -123.32 13.67 -62.69
C VAL A 315 -122.41 13.85 -63.91
N ASN A 316 -122.27 12.79 -64.70
CA ASN A 316 -121.44 12.76 -65.90
C ASN A 316 -122.22 13.33 -67.11
N PRO A 317 -121.54 13.86 -68.15
CA PRO A 317 -122.21 14.43 -69.33
C PRO A 317 -123.06 13.46 -70.16
N ASP A 318 -122.96 12.15 -69.91
CA ASP A 318 -123.77 11.10 -70.53
C ASP A 318 -125.03 10.71 -69.72
N GLY A 319 -125.21 11.30 -68.53
CA GLY A 319 -126.32 11.00 -67.61
C GLY A 319 -126.05 9.89 -66.60
N THR A 320 -124.82 9.34 -66.55
CA THR A 320 -124.38 8.45 -65.46
C THR A 320 -123.92 9.25 -64.23
N TYR A 321 -123.67 8.59 -63.10
CA TYR A 321 -123.23 9.23 -61.86
C TYR A 321 -122.00 8.52 -61.30
N ASN A 322 -121.09 9.30 -60.70
CA ASN A 322 -119.95 8.83 -59.92
C ASN A 322 -120.03 9.38 -58.49
N TRP A 323 -119.38 8.70 -57.55
CA TRP A 323 -119.14 9.17 -56.20
C TRP A 323 -117.63 9.15 -55.89
N THR A 324 -117.17 10.06 -55.03
CA THR A 324 -115.83 10.04 -54.42
C THR A 324 -115.95 10.23 -52.91
N TYR A 325 -114.97 9.75 -52.14
CA TYR A 325 -114.81 9.98 -50.70
C TYR A 325 -113.39 10.44 -50.39
N THR A 326 -113.24 11.32 -49.39
CA THR A 326 -111.96 11.83 -48.90
C THR A 326 -111.99 11.87 -47.38
N LEU A 327 -111.04 11.18 -46.74
CA LEU A 327 -110.77 11.27 -45.30
C LEU A 327 -110.12 12.63 -44.98
N SER A 328 -110.42 13.21 -43.82
CA SER A 328 -110.00 14.58 -43.49
C SER A 328 -109.64 14.86 -42.02
N THR A 329 -109.92 13.91 -41.13
CA THR A 329 -109.59 13.94 -39.70
C THR A 329 -109.27 12.51 -39.26
N SER A 330 -108.41 12.35 -38.27
CA SER A 330 -108.26 11.07 -37.58
C SER A 330 -109.48 10.74 -36.70
N GLY A 331 -109.57 9.50 -36.22
CA GLY A 331 -110.64 9.01 -35.35
C GLY A 331 -110.20 7.97 -34.33
N ASP A 332 -110.22 8.36 -33.04
CA ASP A 332 -110.14 7.53 -31.82
C ASP A 332 -110.89 6.17 -31.98
N HIS A 333 -110.18 5.06 -32.30
CA HIS A 333 -110.82 3.79 -32.68
C HIS A 333 -110.06 2.44 -32.54
N SER A 334 -108.96 2.37 -31.80
CA SER A 334 -108.29 1.15 -31.30
C SER A 334 -108.59 -0.16 -32.06
N ASN A 335 -107.91 -0.38 -33.18
CA ASN A 335 -107.94 -1.62 -33.98
C ASN A 335 -109.31 -2.04 -34.57
N SER A 336 -110.31 -1.17 -34.62
CA SER A 336 -111.62 -1.51 -35.19
C SER A 336 -112.18 -0.43 -36.10
N ALA A 337 -112.02 -0.64 -37.41
CA ALA A 337 -112.23 0.35 -38.45
C ALA A 337 -113.58 1.09 -38.33
N GLN A 338 -113.54 2.42 -38.13
CA GLN A 338 -114.74 3.24 -38.14
C GLN A 338 -115.37 3.27 -39.54
N GLN A 339 -116.70 3.49 -39.58
CA GLN A 339 -117.48 3.42 -40.81
C GLN A 339 -118.31 4.69 -41.05
N ASP A 340 -118.00 5.39 -42.14
CA ASP A 340 -118.92 6.39 -42.71
C ASP A 340 -119.87 5.72 -43.73
N LEU A 341 -121.14 6.14 -43.73
CA LEU A 341 -122.22 5.46 -44.46
C LEU A 341 -123.11 6.47 -45.21
N LEU A 342 -123.09 6.43 -46.54
CA LEU A 342 -123.97 7.23 -47.40
C LEU A 342 -125.14 6.38 -47.92
N LYS A 343 -126.37 6.77 -47.61
CA LYS A 343 -127.58 6.11 -48.14
C LYS A 343 -128.09 6.83 -49.39
N VAL A 344 -128.50 6.08 -50.41
CA VAL A 344 -128.90 6.58 -51.72
C VAL A 344 -130.32 6.10 -52.06
N ARG A 345 -131.13 6.95 -52.69
CA ARG A 345 -132.48 6.65 -53.19
C ARG A 345 -132.67 7.17 -54.60
N VAL A 346 -133.34 6.39 -55.43
CA VAL A 346 -133.76 6.78 -56.79
C VAL A 346 -135.27 6.68 -56.93
N THR A 347 -135.88 7.65 -57.62
CA THR A 347 -137.31 7.69 -57.93
C THR A 347 -137.50 7.85 -59.44
N ASN A 348 -138.38 7.05 -60.06
CA ASN A 348 -138.72 7.21 -61.49
C ASN A 348 -139.97 8.12 -61.68
N GLU A 349 -140.27 8.54 -62.92
CA GLU A 349 -141.43 9.43 -63.20
C GLU A 349 -142.80 8.84 -62.83
N GLU A 350 -142.89 7.53 -62.56
CA GLU A 350 -144.12 6.84 -62.11
C GLU A 350 -144.29 6.91 -60.58
N GLY A 351 -143.26 7.36 -59.85
CA GLY A 351 -143.20 7.43 -58.39
C GLY A 351 -142.66 6.16 -57.71
N ASN A 352 -142.17 5.17 -58.48
CA ASN A 352 -141.57 3.96 -57.92
C ASN A 352 -140.15 4.28 -57.41
N GLN A 353 -139.74 3.67 -56.29
CA GLN A 353 -138.49 3.96 -55.60
C GLN A 353 -137.62 2.73 -55.34
N ALA A 354 -136.30 2.94 -55.31
CA ALA A 354 -135.32 1.96 -54.83
C ALA A 354 -134.19 2.65 -54.05
N THR A 355 -133.53 1.92 -53.15
CA THR A 355 -132.45 2.41 -52.29
C THR A 355 -131.22 1.51 -52.31
N GLY A 356 -130.06 2.07 -52.01
CA GLY A 356 -128.81 1.35 -51.82
C GLY A 356 -127.82 2.20 -51.00
N ASP A 357 -126.94 1.55 -50.26
CA ASP A 357 -126.03 2.22 -49.33
C ASP A 357 -124.56 2.05 -49.77
N ILE A 358 -123.70 3.00 -49.42
CA ILE A 358 -122.24 2.98 -49.59
C ILE A 358 -121.60 3.08 -48.21
N THR A 359 -120.69 2.18 -47.87
CA THR A 359 -119.89 2.23 -46.64
C THR A 359 -118.43 2.53 -46.99
N ILE A 360 -117.73 3.32 -46.17
CA ILE A 360 -116.27 3.42 -46.20
C ILE A 360 -115.71 3.05 -44.83
N ASN A 361 -114.78 2.09 -44.80
CA ASN A 361 -113.99 1.74 -43.61
C ASN A 361 -112.79 2.68 -43.48
N ILE A 362 -112.41 3.01 -42.26
CA ILE A 362 -111.26 3.86 -41.92
C ILE A 362 -110.33 3.03 -41.03
N LEU A 363 -109.04 2.88 -41.40
CA LEU A 363 -108.09 1.97 -40.74
C LEU A 363 -106.97 2.72 -40.01
N ASP A 364 -106.63 2.22 -38.83
CA ASP A 364 -105.81 2.83 -37.78
C ASP A 364 -104.35 3.15 -38.13
N ASP A 365 -103.67 3.92 -37.26
CA ASP A 365 -102.25 4.28 -37.39
C ASP A 365 -101.44 4.20 -36.09
N THR A 366 -101.00 2.99 -35.76
CA THR A 366 -100.21 2.70 -34.57
C THR A 366 -98.83 3.39 -34.59
N PRO A 367 -98.31 3.89 -33.45
CA PRO A 367 -96.97 4.44 -33.36
C PRO A 367 -95.88 3.39 -33.67
N LEU A 368 -94.68 3.86 -34.03
CA LEU A 368 -93.50 3.01 -34.28
C LEU A 368 -92.34 3.49 -33.42
N ILE A 369 -91.67 2.57 -32.73
CA ILE A 369 -90.49 2.84 -31.89
C ILE A 369 -89.36 1.89 -32.27
N ASP A 370 -88.13 2.36 -32.18
CA ASP A 370 -86.94 1.72 -32.77
C ASP A 370 -85.69 2.12 -31.96
N ILE A 371 -84.97 1.15 -31.39
CA ILE A 371 -83.70 1.33 -30.68
C ILE A 371 -82.57 0.88 -31.63
N ALA A 372 -81.43 1.59 -31.64
CA ALA A 372 -80.37 1.34 -32.62
C ALA A 372 -79.91 -0.14 -32.66
N ASP A 373 -80.20 -0.80 -33.79
CA ASP A 373 -80.30 -2.24 -34.03
C ASP A 373 -78.96 -3.04 -33.99
N ALA A 374 -78.18 -2.84 -32.93
CA ALA A 374 -76.92 -3.52 -32.65
C ALA A 374 -76.86 -4.03 -31.20
N PRO A 375 -76.28 -5.22 -30.94
CA PRO A 375 -75.98 -5.65 -29.58
C PRO A 375 -74.94 -4.70 -28.99
N ALA A 376 -75.29 -4.04 -27.89
CA ALA A 376 -74.49 -2.94 -27.36
C ALA A 376 -73.52 -3.46 -26.29
N THR A 377 -72.27 -3.66 -26.67
CA THR A 377 -71.22 -4.13 -25.75
C THR A 377 -70.64 -2.97 -24.93
N VAL A 378 -70.38 -3.22 -23.64
CA VAL A 378 -69.68 -2.33 -22.73
C VAL A 378 -68.69 -3.15 -21.91
N ALA A 379 -67.48 -2.64 -21.66
CA ALA A 379 -66.56 -3.26 -20.70
C ALA A 379 -66.91 -2.83 -19.26
N GLU A 380 -66.44 -3.57 -18.27
CA GLU A 380 -66.67 -3.22 -16.87
C GLU A 380 -66.13 -1.82 -16.51
N GLY A 381 -66.79 -1.13 -15.58
CA GLY A 381 -66.49 0.25 -15.18
C GLY A 381 -66.72 1.34 -16.25
N ASN A 382 -67.06 0.96 -17.49
CA ASN A 382 -67.18 1.90 -18.61
C ASN A 382 -68.63 2.33 -18.87
N THR A 383 -68.81 3.46 -19.57
CA THR A 383 -70.13 3.98 -19.96
C THR A 383 -70.40 3.82 -21.46
N LEU A 384 -71.44 3.05 -21.77
CA LEU A 384 -72.08 2.97 -23.09
C LEU A 384 -73.07 4.13 -23.27
N ALA A 385 -73.16 4.70 -24.47
CA ALA A 385 -74.19 5.66 -24.86
C ALA A 385 -74.67 5.41 -26.29
N SER A 386 -75.99 5.48 -26.52
CA SER A 386 -76.63 5.21 -27.81
C SER A 386 -78.01 5.90 -27.91
N THR A 387 -78.77 5.62 -28.96
CA THR A 387 -80.01 6.33 -29.33
C THR A 387 -81.20 5.40 -29.58
N TRP A 388 -82.40 5.96 -29.41
CA TRP A 388 -83.70 5.40 -29.77
C TRP A 388 -84.55 6.45 -30.50
N SER A 389 -85.48 6.01 -31.34
CA SER A 389 -86.32 6.86 -32.20
C SER A 389 -87.80 6.49 -32.09
N LEU A 390 -88.68 7.44 -32.48
CA LEU A 390 -90.14 7.32 -32.34
C LEU A 390 -90.86 8.08 -33.45
N ALA A 391 -91.70 7.38 -34.21
CA ALA A 391 -92.75 7.98 -35.04
C ALA A 391 -94.09 7.84 -34.31
N SER A 392 -94.74 8.97 -34.00
CA SER A 392 -95.77 9.04 -32.96
C SER A 392 -97.19 8.63 -33.36
N GLY A 393 -97.41 8.13 -34.58
CA GLY A 393 -98.75 7.90 -35.12
C GLY A 393 -99.54 9.19 -35.40
N ALA A 394 -100.68 9.06 -36.08
CA ALA A 394 -101.52 10.18 -36.52
C ALA A 394 -102.01 11.07 -35.35
N ASP A 395 -102.29 10.46 -34.20
CA ASP A 395 -102.88 11.11 -33.01
C ASP A 395 -101.87 11.42 -31.89
N GLY A 396 -100.66 10.84 -31.97
CA GLY A 396 -99.50 11.28 -31.19
C GLY A 396 -99.28 10.60 -29.84
N VAL A 397 -98.00 10.44 -29.49
CA VAL A 397 -97.50 9.83 -28.25
C VAL A 397 -97.10 10.94 -27.27
N ASN A 398 -97.62 10.88 -26.05
CA ASN A 398 -97.36 11.89 -25.01
C ASN A 398 -96.28 11.46 -23.99
N HIS A 399 -96.04 10.15 -23.87
CA HIS A 399 -95.03 9.54 -23.01
C HIS A 399 -94.56 8.19 -23.56
N VAL A 400 -93.35 7.78 -23.18
CA VAL A 400 -92.90 6.39 -23.29
C VAL A 400 -92.80 5.75 -21.91
N THR A 401 -93.08 4.45 -21.83
CA THR A 401 -92.88 3.63 -20.63
C THR A 401 -91.59 2.83 -20.77
N ILE A 402 -90.70 2.93 -19.80
CA ILE A 402 -89.49 2.10 -19.72
C ILE A 402 -89.76 0.92 -18.78
N SER A 403 -89.44 -0.29 -19.26
CA SER A 403 -89.58 -1.54 -18.51
C SER A 403 -88.23 -2.25 -18.43
N VAL A 404 -87.68 -2.37 -17.24
CA VAL A 404 -86.45 -3.15 -16.95
C VAL A 404 -86.84 -4.41 -16.17
N PRO A 405 -86.33 -5.60 -16.48
CA PRO A 405 -86.76 -6.83 -15.80
C PRO A 405 -86.55 -6.77 -14.29
N ARG A 406 -87.63 -7.10 -13.55
CA ARG A 406 -87.75 -7.09 -12.07
C ARG A 406 -87.84 -5.71 -11.40
N GLU A 407 -87.59 -4.63 -12.12
CA GLU A 407 -87.81 -3.27 -11.62
C GLU A 407 -89.24 -2.77 -11.82
N ALA A 408 -89.57 -1.63 -11.21
CA ALA A 408 -90.84 -0.94 -11.44
C ALA A 408 -90.77 -0.05 -12.69
N ASN A 409 -91.73 -0.20 -13.61
CA ASN A 409 -91.81 0.60 -14.83
C ASN A 409 -91.82 2.11 -14.53
N GLN A 410 -90.99 2.86 -15.28
CA GLN A 410 -90.94 4.32 -15.21
C GLN A 410 -91.57 4.92 -16.47
N THR A 411 -92.07 6.16 -16.40
CA THR A 411 -92.65 6.87 -17.56
C THR A 411 -91.91 8.17 -17.80
N ILE A 412 -91.57 8.41 -19.07
CA ILE A 412 -90.90 9.62 -19.54
C ILE A 412 -91.88 10.40 -20.40
N SER A 413 -92.23 11.63 -20.02
CA SER A 413 -92.99 12.50 -20.92
C SER A 413 -92.07 13.15 -21.94
N LEU A 414 -92.50 13.16 -23.20
CA LEU A 414 -91.75 13.70 -24.33
C LEU A 414 -91.79 15.25 -24.40
N SER A 415 -92.50 15.88 -23.46
CA SER A 415 -92.71 17.33 -23.41
C SER A 415 -91.81 18.09 -22.42
N SER A 416 -90.99 17.37 -21.64
CA SER A 416 -90.41 17.90 -20.39
C SER A 416 -88.89 17.78 -20.22
N ASN A 417 -88.14 17.28 -21.21
CA ASN A 417 -86.68 17.01 -21.11
C ASN A 417 -86.34 16.19 -19.85
N THR A 418 -87.13 15.14 -19.61
CA THR A 418 -87.03 14.26 -18.44
C THR A 418 -86.31 12.96 -18.78
N SER A 419 -85.70 12.35 -17.78
CA SER A 419 -85.07 11.03 -17.87
C SER A 419 -85.69 10.04 -16.89
N ALA A 420 -85.52 8.75 -17.16
CA ALA A 420 -85.72 7.67 -16.21
C ALA A 420 -84.37 7.00 -15.95
N THR A 421 -84.01 6.84 -14.67
CA THR A 421 -82.75 6.22 -14.25
C THR A 421 -83.05 5.00 -13.38
N PHE A 422 -82.34 3.90 -13.63
CA PHE A 422 -82.43 2.65 -12.89
C PHE A 422 -81.03 2.29 -12.37
N THR A 423 -80.87 2.21 -11.05
CA THR A 423 -79.65 1.67 -10.42
C THR A 423 -79.83 0.16 -10.28
N LEU A 424 -79.08 -0.61 -11.07
CA LEU A 424 -79.18 -2.06 -11.18
C LEU A 424 -77.92 -2.70 -10.56
N PRO A 425 -77.96 -3.99 -10.17
CA PRO A 425 -76.77 -4.68 -9.64
C PRO A 425 -75.57 -4.73 -10.60
N LYS A 426 -75.78 -4.47 -11.90
CA LYS A 426 -74.75 -4.50 -12.94
C LYS A 426 -74.33 -3.12 -13.47
N GLY A 427 -74.91 -2.04 -12.95
CA GLY A 427 -74.70 -0.69 -13.50
C GLY A 427 -75.92 0.23 -13.44
N ILE A 428 -75.77 1.44 -13.95
CA ILE A 428 -76.81 2.49 -13.96
C ILE A 428 -77.29 2.74 -15.39
N LEU A 429 -78.54 2.36 -15.66
CA LEU A 429 -79.22 2.63 -16.93
C LEU A 429 -79.97 3.97 -16.85
N THR A 430 -79.73 4.90 -17.77
CA THR A 430 -80.48 6.15 -17.91
C THR A 430 -81.03 6.31 -19.33
N ILE A 431 -82.32 6.63 -19.46
CA ILE A 431 -83.00 6.87 -20.73
C ILE A 431 -83.56 8.30 -20.71
N ASN A 432 -83.34 9.06 -21.76
CA ASN A 432 -83.70 10.48 -21.85
C ASN A 432 -84.83 10.70 -22.87
N SER A 433 -85.67 11.72 -22.65
CA SER A 433 -86.78 12.07 -23.57
C SER A 433 -86.37 12.70 -24.91
N ASP A 434 -85.06 12.80 -25.20
CA ASP A 434 -84.50 13.41 -26.41
C ASP A 434 -84.08 12.38 -27.48
N GLY A 435 -84.31 11.08 -27.21
CA GLY A 435 -83.88 9.98 -28.07
C GLY A 435 -82.52 9.39 -27.69
N THR A 436 -81.95 9.72 -26.53
CA THR A 436 -80.69 9.11 -26.05
C THR A 436 -80.91 8.12 -24.88
N TYR A 437 -79.99 7.18 -24.72
CA TYR A 437 -79.82 6.39 -23.50
C TYR A 437 -78.32 6.16 -23.19
N SER A 438 -78.00 5.89 -21.93
CA SER A 438 -76.67 5.50 -21.48
C SER A 438 -76.74 4.38 -20.44
N PHE A 439 -75.69 3.56 -20.39
CA PHE A 439 -75.49 2.54 -19.37
C PHE A 439 -74.07 2.60 -18.86
N GLU A 440 -73.92 2.98 -17.60
CA GLU A 440 -72.67 2.97 -16.83
C GLU A 440 -72.56 1.59 -16.18
N ALA A 441 -71.64 0.74 -16.65
CA ALA A 441 -71.40 -0.55 -15.99
C ALA A 441 -70.89 -0.32 -14.56
N ALA A 442 -71.24 -1.21 -13.63
CA ALA A 442 -70.62 -1.19 -12.31
C ALA A 442 -69.15 -1.61 -12.38
N THR A 443 -68.47 -1.60 -11.23
CA THR A 443 -67.17 -2.26 -11.00
C THR A 443 -67.33 -3.34 -9.93
N ASN A 444 -66.40 -4.29 -9.83
CA ASN A 444 -66.45 -5.45 -8.94
C ASN A 444 -67.59 -6.45 -9.28
N LEU A 445 -67.67 -6.93 -10.53
CA LEU A 445 -68.74 -7.82 -11.06
C LEU A 445 -68.40 -9.30 -11.34
N ASP A 446 -67.46 -9.97 -10.64
CA ASP A 446 -67.36 -11.45 -10.52
C ASP A 446 -67.86 -12.25 -11.77
N HIS A 447 -67.16 -12.14 -12.93
CA HIS A 447 -67.56 -12.85 -14.16
C HIS A 447 -66.47 -13.18 -15.21
N ASP A 448 -66.03 -14.44 -15.26
CA ASP A 448 -65.29 -15.03 -16.41
C ASP A 448 -66.05 -14.94 -17.76
N ASP A 449 -67.40 -14.86 -17.71
CA ASP A 449 -68.33 -15.06 -18.84
C ASP A 449 -69.19 -13.79 -19.05
N PRO A 450 -69.30 -13.24 -20.28
CA PRO A 450 -70.04 -12.00 -20.55
C PRO A 450 -71.48 -11.97 -20.03
N GLN A 451 -71.81 -10.95 -19.25
CA GLN A 451 -73.11 -10.79 -18.60
C GLN A 451 -74.08 -9.91 -19.41
N GLU A 452 -75.37 -10.26 -19.44
CA GLU A 452 -76.40 -9.46 -20.13
C GLU A 452 -77.25 -8.59 -19.19
N GLN A 453 -77.65 -7.40 -19.66
CA GLN A 453 -78.68 -6.56 -19.08
C GLN A 453 -79.63 -6.08 -20.18
N THR A 454 -80.95 -6.20 -19.98
CA THR A 454 -81.95 -5.82 -21.00
C THR A 454 -82.90 -4.72 -20.53
N PHE A 455 -83.47 -3.98 -21.47
CA PHE A 455 -84.56 -3.02 -21.22
C PHE A 455 -85.48 -2.87 -22.43
N THR A 456 -86.75 -2.57 -22.19
CA THR A 456 -87.78 -2.35 -23.21
C THR A 456 -88.30 -0.91 -23.11
N ILE A 457 -88.43 -0.23 -24.25
CA ILE A 457 -89.16 1.04 -24.36
C ILE A 457 -90.50 0.77 -25.04
N THR A 458 -91.60 1.26 -24.46
CA THR A 458 -92.95 1.14 -25.02
C THR A 458 -93.54 2.53 -25.27
N ALA A 459 -93.90 2.82 -26.52
CA ALA A 459 -94.74 3.95 -26.87
C ALA A 459 -96.22 3.63 -26.63
N THR A 460 -96.99 4.67 -26.29
CA THR A 460 -98.45 4.61 -26.22
C THR A 460 -99.00 5.95 -26.69
N ASP A 461 -99.92 5.90 -27.64
CA ASP A 461 -100.58 7.05 -28.26
C ASP A 461 -101.73 7.61 -27.40
N ALA A 462 -102.74 8.21 -28.02
CA ALA A 462 -103.81 8.94 -27.35
C ALA A 462 -105.04 8.07 -27.00
N ASP A 463 -105.38 7.06 -27.81
CA ASP A 463 -106.51 6.15 -27.57
C ASP A 463 -106.08 4.80 -26.97
N GLY A 464 -104.82 4.40 -27.15
CA GLY A 464 -104.13 3.44 -26.28
C GLY A 464 -103.42 2.30 -26.98
N ASP A 465 -103.15 2.41 -28.27
CA ASP A 465 -102.36 1.43 -29.02
C ASP A 465 -100.87 1.53 -28.64
N THR A 466 -100.15 0.41 -28.74
CA THR A 466 -98.80 0.28 -28.14
C THR A 466 -97.83 -0.45 -29.04
N THR A 467 -96.66 0.16 -29.26
CA THR A 467 -95.51 -0.47 -29.92
C THR A 467 -94.30 -0.40 -28.99
N SER A 468 -93.49 -1.46 -28.98
CA SER A 468 -92.37 -1.60 -28.05
C SER A 468 -91.17 -2.25 -28.71
N ASP A 469 -89.98 -1.79 -28.34
CA ASP A 469 -88.71 -2.37 -28.76
C ASP A 469 -87.77 -2.60 -27.55
N THR A 470 -86.82 -3.53 -27.68
CA THR A 470 -86.03 -4.10 -26.57
C THR A 470 -84.54 -4.25 -26.90
N GLN A 471 -83.69 -3.56 -26.14
CA GLN A 471 -82.24 -3.66 -26.23
C GLN A 471 -81.70 -4.70 -25.24
N THR A 472 -80.71 -5.48 -25.69
CA THR A 472 -79.75 -6.18 -24.82
C THR A 472 -78.41 -5.43 -24.83
N ILE A 473 -77.88 -5.19 -23.64
CA ILE A 473 -76.52 -4.72 -23.38
C ILE A 473 -75.70 -5.93 -22.92
N THR A 474 -74.54 -6.13 -23.52
CA THR A 474 -73.57 -7.15 -23.09
C THR A 474 -72.44 -6.48 -22.35
N ILE A 475 -72.28 -6.83 -21.08
CA ILE A 475 -71.15 -6.44 -20.24
C ILE A 475 -70.08 -7.50 -20.43
N ILE A 476 -68.89 -7.07 -20.84
CA ILE A 476 -67.69 -7.90 -20.85
C ILE A 476 -66.78 -7.48 -19.69
N ASP A 477 -65.87 -8.38 -19.35
CA ASP A 477 -64.67 -8.12 -18.55
C ASP A 477 -63.98 -6.78 -18.91
N GLY A 478 -63.34 -6.18 -17.92
CA GLY A 478 -62.85 -4.81 -17.89
C GLY A 478 -61.42 -4.65 -18.41
N THR A 479 -60.59 -4.02 -17.59
CA THR A 479 -59.14 -3.94 -17.80
C THR A 479 -58.42 -4.64 -16.66
N SER A 480 -57.57 -5.61 -16.98
CA SER A 480 -56.67 -6.30 -16.05
C SER A 480 -55.83 -5.32 -15.21
N PRO A 481 -55.44 -5.70 -13.98
CA PRO A 481 -54.48 -4.93 -13.17
C PRO A 481 -53.09 -4.92 -13.83
N THR A 482 -52.30 -3.87 -13.58
CA THR A 482 -50.95 -3.71 -14.18
C THR A 482 -49.83 -3.68 -13.15
N PRO A 483 -48.65 -4.24 -13.48
CA PRO A 483 -47.56 -4.40 -12.53
C PRO A 483 -46.89 -3.06 -12.20
N PRO A 484 -46.04 -3.01 -11.16
CA PRO A 484 -45.26 -1.84 -10.82
C PRO A 484 -44.10 -1.62 -11.82
N ASP A 485 -44.28 -0.78 -12.83
CA ASP A 485 -43.15 -0.28 -13.66
C ASP A 485 -42.32 0.73 -12.85
N ASN A 486 -41.63 0.22 -11.83
CA ASN A 486 -40.98 1.01 -10.78
C ASN A 486 -39.49 1.27 -11.07
N LEU A 487 -38.90 0.53 -12.02
CA LEU A 487 -37.53 0.67 -12.55
C LEU A 487 -37.52 0.51 -14.08
N PRO A 488 -37.98 1.53 -14.85
CA PRO A 488 -38.26 1.36 -16.28
C PRO A 488 -37.03 0.97 -17.12
N GLY A 489 -37.07 -0.24 -17.67
CA GLY A 489 -36.02 -0.83 -18.50
C GLY A 489 -35.22 -1.96 -17.84
N GLU A 490 -35.35 -2.15 -16.53
CA GLU A 490 -34.79 -3.30 -15.81
C GLU A 490 -35.67 -4.55 -15.91
N ALA A 491 -35.12 -5.69 -15.47
CA ALA A 491 -35.82 -6.98 -15.44
C ALA A 491 -36.48 -7.30 -14.07
N VAL A 492 -36.51 -6.33 -13.14
CA VAL A 492 -37.08 -6.43 -11.79
C VAL A 492 -37.73 -5.11 -11.40
N ASP A 493 -38.81 -5.16 -10.62
CA ASP A 493 -39.62 -4.00 -10.25
C ASP A 493 -39.14 -3.34 -8.94
N LEU A 494 -38.40 -4.09 -8.11
CA LEU A 494 -37.83 -3.63 -6.85
C LEU A 494 -36.52 -4.34 -6.52
N ILE A 495 -35.52 -3.55 -6.12
CA ILE A 495 -34.31 -4.03 -5.46
C ILE A 495 -34.33 -3.53 -4.02
N LEU A 496 -34.13 -4.42 -3.05
CA LEU A 496 -33.83 -4.07 -1.65
C LEU A 496 -32.36 -4.38 -1.34
N ILE A 497 -31.75 -3.59 -0.45
CA ILE A 497 -30.34 -3.72 -0.08
C ILE A 497 -30.21 -3.86 1.43
N VAL A 498 -29.74 -5.03 1.88
CA VAL A 498 -29.48 -5.34 3.29
C VAL A 498 -27.99 -5.60 3.52
N ASN A 499 -27.51 -5.40 4.73
CA ASN A 499 -26.08 -5.41 5.04
C ASN A 499 -25.77 -6.20 6.33
N GLU A 500 -24.82 -7.13 6.20
CA GLU A 500 -24.35 -8.07 7.22
C GLU A 500 -23.76 -7.36 8.45
N ALA A 501 -23.04 -6.25 8.23
CA ALA A 501 -22.37 -5.51 9.30
C ALA A 501 -23.34 -4.93 10.33
N ALA A 502 -24.59 -4.73 9.94
CA ALA A 502 -25.62 -4.16 10.78
C ALA A 502 -26.35 -5.20 11.66
N LEU A 503 -26.19 -6.51 11.39
CA LEU A 503 -26.86 -7.59 12.13
C LEU A 503 -26.67 -7.44 13.66
N ASP A 504 -27.76 -7.47 14.42
CA ASP A 504 -27.72 -7.47 15.89
C ASP A 504 -28.73 -8.42 16.56
N THR A 505 -28.45 -8.80 17.82
CA THR A 505 -29.21 -9.82 18.58
C THR A 505 -30.44 -9.25 19.35
N THR A 506 -30.87 -8.03 19.05
CA THR A 506 -31.85 -7.25 19.84
C THR A 506 -32.97 -6.62 18.99
N GLN A 507 -33.85 -7.48 18.43
CA GLN A 507 -35.04 -7.09 17.66
C GLN A 507 -35.66 -5.76 18.10
N ASP A 508 -35.63 -4.78 17.20
CA ASP A 508 -36.04 -3.41 17.47
C ASP A 508 -37.50 -3.12 16.97
N GLN A 509 -37.82 -1.94 16.40
CA GLN A 509 -39.10 -1.65 15.75
C GLN A 509 -39.06 -1.69 14.21
N THR A 510 -37.87 -1.76 13.62
CA THR A 510 -37.64 -2.00 12.18
C THR A 510 -37.65 -3.51 11.91
N ASP A 511 -37.01 -4.30 12.77
CA ASP A 511 -36.79 -5.73 12.57
C ASP A 511 -38.04 -6.64 12.57
N LEU A 512 -38.11 -7.54 11.59
CA LEU A 512 -39.03 -8.69 11.61
C LEU A 512 -38.64 -9.76 12.65
N ALA A 513 -37.34 -9.92 12.93
CA ALA A 513 -36.79 -10.79 13.96
C ALA A 513 -35.35 -10.37 14.32
N ALA A 514 -34.87 -10.72 15.52
CA ALA A 514 -33.45 -10.53 15.89
C ALA A 514 -32.52 -11.46 15.09
N SER A 515 -31.28 -11.04 14.88
CA SER A 515 -30.22 -11.91 14.36
C SER A 515 -29.77 -12.95 15.39
N ASN A 516 -29.19 -14.05 14.89
CA ASN A 516 -28.47 -15.03 15.69
C ASN A 516 -27.04 -14.57 16.06
N ILE A 517 -26.49 -13.59 15.33
CA ILE A 517 -25.11 -13.13 15.40
C ILE A 517 -25.01 -11.60 15.56
N THR A 518 -23.82 -11.02 15.43
CA THR A 518 -23.60 -9.58 15.59
C THR A 518 -22.46 -9.14 14.68
N GLY A 519 -22.76 -8.30 13.69
CA GLY A 519 -21.78 -7.77 12.73
C GLY A 519 -20.88 -6.66 13.32
N SER A 520 -20.07 -6.03 12.48
CA SER A 520 -19.09 -5.01 12.86
C SER A 520 -19.70 -3.65 13.26
N ASN A 521 -20.93 -3.35 12.83
CA ASN A 521 -21.66 -2.11 13.10
C ASN A 521 -23.12 -2.36 13.57
N PRO A 522 -23.33 -3.04 14.72
CA PRO A 522 -24.64 -3.45 15.25
C PRO A 522 -25.36 -2.28 15.96
N THR A 523 -25.38 -1.13 15.28
CA THR A 523 -26.10 0.10 15.64
C THR A 523 -26.61 0.85 14.39
N SER A 524 -26.29 0.34 13.19
CA SER A 524 -27.04 0.63 11.97
C SER A 524 -28.42 -0.04 12.03
N THR A 525 -29.29 0.29 11.06
CA THR A 525 -30.56 -0.40 10.82
C THR A 525 -30.62 -0.78 9.33
N ALA A 526 -29.61 -1.52 8.88
CA ALA A 526 -29.36 -1.87 7.48
C ALA A 526 -29.40 -3.39 7.23
N GLU A 527 -29.46 -4.19 8.29
CA GLU A 527 -29.97 -5.56 8.31
C GLU A 527 -31.44 -5.61 7.87
N THR A 528 -32.21 -4.54 8.10
CA THR A 528 -33.58 -4.38 7.61
C THR A 528 -33.72 -3.27 6.56
N ASP A 529 -34.17 -3.62 5.35
CA ASP A 529 -34.65 -2.66 4.34
C ASP A 529 -36.17 -2.76 4.18
N THR A 530 -36.82 -1.67 3.77
CA THR A 530 -38.28 -1.59 3.55
C THR A 530 -38.62 -0.71 2.38
N SER A 531 -39.30 -1.29 1.38
CA SER A 531 -39.67 -0.58 0.17
C SER A 531 -40.55 0.65 0.45
N ASN A 532 -40.18 1.76 -0.18
CA ASN A 532 -40.97 2.99 -0.13
C ASN A 532 -42.00 3.05 -1.27
N THR A 533 -41.74 2.36 -2.37
CA THR A 533 -42.57 2.33 -3.59
C THR A 533 -42.47 0.98 -4.28
N LEU A 534 -43.51 0.14 -4.14
CA LEU A 534 -43.84 -0.93 -5.08
C LEU A 534 -45.34 -0.73 -5.40
N THR A 535 -45.64 -0.11 -6.53
CA THR A 535 -46.97 0.48 -6.78
C THR A 535 -47.75 -0.27 -7.85
N PHE A 536 -48.76 -1.02 -7.44
CA PHE A 536 -49.68 -1.71 -8.35
C PHE A 536 -50.80 -0.75 -8.78
N THR A 537 -51.29 -0.90 -10.01
CA THR A 537 -52.51 -0.22 -10.48
C THR A 537 -53.63 -1.25 -10.56
N ALA A 538 -54.70 -1.01 -9.80
CA ALA A 538 -55.92 -1.82 -9.86
C ALA A 538 -56.65 -1.59 -11.19
N GLY A 539 -57.21 -2.68 -11.72
CA GLY A 539 -57.90 -2.72 -13.01
C GLY A 539 -59.30 -2.10 -12.97
N SER A 540 -60.28 -2.77 -13.59
CA SER A 540 -61.70 -2.46 -13.36
C SER A 540 -62.18 -2.85 -11.94
N ASP A 541 -61.36 -3.59 -11.18
CA ASP A 541 -61.75 -4.33 -9.98
C ASP A 541 -60.76 -4.08 -8.83
N ASP A 542 -61.21 -4.31 -7.59
CA ASP A 542 -60.41 -4.03 -6.39
C ASP A 542 -59.32 -5.12 -6.19
N LEU A 543 -58.04 -4.78 -6.40
CA LEU A 543 -56.89 -5.63 -6.03
C LEU A 543 -56.93 -5.90 -4.52
N SER A 544 -57.23 -7.14 -4.14
CA SER A 544 -57.69 -7.50 -2.79
C SER A 544 -56.75 -8.45 -2.05
N THR A 545 -55.93 -9.21 -2.79
CA THR A 545 -55.02 -10.23 -2.27
C THR A 545 -53.60 -9.96 -2.76
N PHE A 546 -52.63 -10.05 -1.84
CA PHE A 546 -51.19 -9.92 -2.11
C PHE A 546 -50.45 -11.04 -1.39
N ILE A 547 -49.67 -11.83 -2.12
CA ILE A 547 -48.90 -12.97 -1.58
C ILE A 547 -47.52 -13.06 -2.26
N PHE A 548 -46.56 -13.71 -1.61
CA PHE A 548 -45.36 -14.19 -2.32
C PHE A 548 -45.75 -15.38 -3.21
N GLY A 549 -45.19 -15.45 -4.43
CA GLY A 549 -45.43 -16.53 -5.38
C GLY A 549 -44.66 -17.82 -5.06
N ASP A 550 -44.55 -18.76 -6.01
CA ASP A 550 -43.86 -20.04 -5.76
C ASP A 550 -42.34 -19.85 -5.56
N PRO A 551 -41.79 -20.09 -4.35
CA PRO A 551 -40.36 -19.89 -4.10
C PRO A 551 -39.45 -20.91 -4.82
N SER A 552 -40.01 -21.87 -5.57
CA SER A 552 -39.21 -22.84 -6.34
C SER A 552 -38.37 -22.21 -7.47
N GLY A 553 -38.67 -20.97 -7.86
CA GLY A 553 -37.92 -20.19 -8.85
C GLY A 553 -36.73 -19.38 -8.30
N ILE A 554 -36.60 -19.21 -6.98
CA ILE A 554 -35.61 -18.30 -6.38
C ILE A 554 -34.19 -18.82 -6.59
N THR A 555 -33.29 -17.95 -7.04
CA THR A 555 -31.87 -18.23 -7.31
C THR A 555 -30.95 -17.26 -6.57
N ILE A 556 -29.69 -17.66 -6.40
CA ILE A 556 -28.63 -16.84 -5.78
C ILE A 556 -27.43 -16.78 -6.73
N THR A 557 -26.81 -15.60 -6.86
CA THR A 557 -25.51 -15.40 -7.51
C THR A 557 -24.55 -14.64 -6.58
N ASN A 558 -23.25 -14.83 -6.78
CA ASN A 558 -22.15 -14.22 -6.00
C ASN A 558 -22.06 -14.68 -4.53
N GLY A 559 -22.39 -15.93 -4.25
CA GLY A 559 -22.18 -16.57 -2.94
C GLY A 559 -21.67 -18.00 -3.12
N ASP A 560 -21.11 -18.59 -2.06
CA ASP A 560 -20.43 -19.90 -2.13
C ASP A 560 -21.28 -20.97 -2.85
N ALA A 561 -20.65 -21.69 -3.79
CA ALA A 561 -21.25 -22.80 -4.52
C ALA A 561 -21.67 -24.01 -3.63
N ALA A 562 -21.31 -24.02 -2.33
CA ALA A 562 -21.86 -24.96 -1.36
C ALA A 562 -23.14 -24.47 -0.63
N LEU A 563 -23.62 -23.24 -0.90
CA LEU A 563 -24.86 -22.68 -0.33
C LEU A 563 -26.06 -23.60 -0.58
N ASN A 564 -26.58 -24.16 0.51
CA ASN A 564 -27.81 -24.94 0.54
C ASN A 564 -28.88 -24.17 1.32
N ILE A 565 -29.32 -23.05 0.72
CA ILE A 565 -30.47 -22.29 1.22
C ILE A 565 -31.77 -23.03 0.89
N SER A 566 -32.78 -22.85 1.73
CA SER A 566 -34.13 -23.39 1.53
C SER A 566 -35.16 -22.29 1.75
N TRP A 567 -36.10 -22.18 0.81
CA TRP A 567 -37.14 -21.15 0.82
C TRP A 567 -38.49 -21.73 1.21
N ALA A 568 -39.22 -21.04 2.08
CA ALA A 568 -40.56 -21.44 2.49
C ALA A 568 -41.45 -20.23 2.83
N ILE A 569 -42.71 -20.26 2.41
CA ILE A 569 -43.72 -19.29 2.85
C ILE A 569 -44.38 -19.79 4.13
N SER A 570 -44.40 -18.95 5.16
CA SER A 570 -44.93 -19.27 6.50
C SER A 570 -45.64 -18.06 7.08
N ASN A 571 -46.92 -18.21 7.45
CA ASN A 571 -47.77 -17.13 7.98
C ASN A 571 -47.89 -15.87 7.08
N GLY A 572 -47.57 -15.96 5.79
CA GLY A 572 -47.54 -14.82 4.85
C GLY A 572 -46.17 -14.16 4.69
N GLN A 573 -45.15 -14.59 5.43
CA GLN A 573 -43.76 -14.20 5.23
C GLN A 573 -43.04 -15.22 4.34
N LEU A 574 -42.13 -14.77 3.48
CA LEU A 574 -41.17 -15.62 2.78
C LEU A 574 -39.90 -15.72 3.62
N ILE A 575 -39.45 -16.92 3.91
CA ILE A 575 -38.28 -17.18 4.77
C ILE A 575 -37.23 -17.93 3.96
N GLY A 576 -36.04 -17.35 3.85
CA GLY A 576 -34.83 -18.02 3.38
C GLY A 576 -34.07 -18.60 4.57
N SER A 577 -33.71 -19.88 4.52
CA SER A 577 -33.05 -20.59 5.61
C SER A 577 -31.81 -21.36 5.16
N ILE A 578 -30.64 -20.95 5.65
CA ILE A 578 -29.35 -21.60 5.43
C ILE A 578 -29.24 -22.78 6.41
N ASN A 579 -29.00 -23.99 5.89
CA ASN A 579 -28.88 -25.23 6.69
C ASN A 579 -30.08 -25.56 7.63
N GLY A 580 -31.21 -24.86 7.48
CA GLY A 580 -32.41 -24.99 8.31
C GLY A 580 -32.57 -23.94 9.41
N THR A 581 -31.67 -22.95 9.50
CA THR A 581 -31.80 -21.74 10.32
C THR A 581 -32.27 -20.57 9.44
N PRO A 582 -33.26 -19.75 9.84
CA PRO A 582 -33.62 -18.54 9.11
C PRO A 582 -32.44 -17.56 9.01
N ALA A 583 -32.11 -17.15 7.78
CA ALA A 583 -31.05 -16.17 7.50
C ALA A 583 -31.62 -14.88 6.89
N ILE A 584 -32.75 -14.95 6.17
CA ILE A 584 -33.49 -13.76 5.72
C ILE A 584 -35.01 -14.00 5.81
N ILE A 585 -35.75 -12.96 6.20
CA ILE A 585 -37.21 -12.97 6.30
C ILE A 585 -37.76 -11.77 5.53
N LEU A 586 -38.71 -12.02 4.62
CA LEU A 586 -39.45 -11.00 3.90
C LEU A 586 -40.92 -10.98 4.34
N ALA A 587 -41.49 -9.78 4.49
CA ALA A 587 -42.89 -9.56 4.86
C ALA A 587 -43.55 -8.54 3.93
N LEU A 588 -44.87 -8.68 3.74
CA LEU A 588 -45.70 -7.74 3.01
C LEU A 588 -46.57 -6.92 3.99
N ASP A 589 -46.59 -5.60 3.84
CA ASP A 589 -47.63 -4.72 4.39
C ASP A 589 -48.40 -4.10 3.21
N ALA A 590 -49.65 -4.53 3.07
CA ALA A 590 -50.50 -4.23 1.93
C ALA A 590 -51.95 -3.95 2.38
N SER A 591 -52.64 -3.10 1.61
CA SER A 591 -54.07 -2.85 1.75
C SER A 591 -54.73 -2.98 0.39
N ALA A 592 -56.01 -3.36 0.36
CA ALA A 592 -56.76 -3.47 -0.88
C ALA A 592 -56.74 -2.14 -1.66
N ILE A 593 -56.45 -2.21 -2.96
CA ILE A 593 -56.36 -1.07 -3.87
C ILE A 593 -57.65 -1.04 -4.67
N PRO A 594 -58.52 -0.02 -4.52
CA PRO A 594 -59.82 -0.04 -5.19
C PRO A 594 -59.68 0.14 -6.71
N ALA A 595 -60.65 -0.37 -7.45
CA ALA A 595 -60.78 -0.26 -8.90
C ALA A 595 -60.35 1.12 -9.47
N GLY A 596 -59.52 1.09 -10.52
CA GLY A 596 -59.02 2.26 -11.23
C GLY A 596 -58.07 3.17 -10.43
N GLN A 597 -57.51 2.70 -9.31
CA GLN A 597 -56.57 3.46 -8.48
C GLN A 597 -55.20 2.78 -8.35
N GLN A 598 -54.20 3.58 -7.99
CA GLN A 598 -52.87 3.10 -7.64
C GLN A 598 -52.73 2.97 -6.13
N GLY A 599 -51.99 1.95 -5.69
CA GLY A 599 -51.67 1.72 -4.29
C GLY A 599 -50.32 1.05 -4.13
N SER A 600 -49.60 1.44 -3.07
CA SER A 600 -48.27 0.91 -2.79
C SER A 600 -48.35 -0.26 -1.81
N VAL A 601 -47.76 -1.38 -2.20
CA VAL A 601 -47.39 -2.49 -1.32
C VAL A 601 -46.03 -2.16 -0.71
N LYS A 602 -45.83 -2.51 0.56
CA LYS A 602 -44.51 -2.49 1.20
C LYS A 602 -43.95 -3.89 1.31
N VAL A 603 -42.67 -4.02 0.99
CA VAL A 603 -41.87 -5.22 1.18
C VAL A 603 -40.78 -4.88 2.18
N THR A 604 -40.80 -5.53 3.35
CA THR A 604 -39.71 -5.43 4.33
C THR A 604 -38.89 -6.70 4.26
N ALA A 605 -37.57 -6.58 4.13
CA ALA A 605 -36.62 -7.67 4.21
C ALA A 605 -35.71 -7.45 5.42
N THR A 606 -35.66 -8.41 6.35
CA THR A 606 -34.75 -8.41 7.50
C THR A 606 -33.80 -9.60 7.40
N LEU A 607 -32.50 -9.33 7.48
CA LEU A 607 -31.42 -10.29 7.60
C LEU A 607 -31.31 -10.77 9.07
N THR A 608 -31.11 -12.07 9.30
CA THR A 608 -31.22 -12.71 10.64
C THR A 608 -30.12 -13.71 10.96
N ASP A 609 -29.23 -13.99 10.02
CA ASP A 609 -28.00 -14.77 10.17
C ASP A 609 -27.10 -14.41 9.00
N ALA A 610 -25.80 -14.72 9.07
CA ALA A 610 -24.89 -14.41 7.98
C ALA A 610 -25.08 -15.28 6.74
N PHE A 611 -24.74 -14.72 5.58
CA PHE A 611 -24.61 -15.42 4.31
C PHE A 611 -23.13 -15.57 3.93
N PRO A 612 -22.62 -16.80 3.73
CA PRO A 612 -21.26 -16.99 3.24
C PRO A 612 -21.15 -16.49 1.79
N HIS A 613 -20.31 -15.48 1.61
CA HIS A 613 -20.03 -14.84 0.32
C HIS A 613 -19.11 -15.72 -0.54
N ASP A 614 -18.75 -15.23 -1.73
CA ASP A 614 -17.56 -15.71 -2.42
C ASP A 614 -16.51 -14.59 -2.45
N ALA A 615 -15.23 -14.99 -2.45
CA ALA A 615 -14.06 -14.10 -2.32
C ALA A 615 -13.79 -13.17 -3.53
N SER A 616 -14.86 -12.75 -4.22
CA SER A 616 -14.92 -11.56 -5.07
C SER A 616 -15.17 -10.28 -4.26
N GLY A 617 -15.88 -10.37 -3.13
CA GLY A 617 -16.40 -9.21 -2.40
C GLY A 617 -17.56 -8.49 -3.12
N ASP A 618 -18.13 -9.09 -4.17
CA ASP A 618 -19.36 -8.60 -4.80
C ASP A 618 -20.58 -8.98 -3.93
N PRO A 619 -21.61 -8.12 -3.79
CA PRO A 619 -22.83 -8.44 -3.05
C PRO A 619 -23.52 -9.72 -3.56
N ILE A 620 -24.01 -10.56 -2.63
CA ILE A 620 -24.90 -11.68 -2.95
C ILE A 620 -26.20 -11.13 -3.53
N ASN A 621 -26.62 -11.63 -4.69
CA ASN A 621 -27.88 -11.23 -5.32
C ASN A 621 -28.89 -12.39 -5.32
N ILE A 622 -30.01 -12.20 -4.63
CA ILE A 622 -31.14 -13.14 -4.57
C ILE A 622 -32.20 -12.69 -5.58
N ASN A 623 -32.48 -13.54 -6.56
CA ASN A 623 -33.28 -13.22 -7.75
C ASN A 623 -34.46 -14.18 -7.92
N GLY A 624 -35.55 -13.71 -8.53
CA GLY A 624 -36.75 -14.52 -8.80
C GLY A 624 -37.67 -14.68 -7.58
N ILE A 625 -37.69 -13.70 -6.68
CA ILE A 625 -38.72 -13.57 -5.65
C ILE A 625 -39.89 -12.83 -6.28
N THR A 626 -41.06 -13.45 -6.36
CA THR A 626 -42.25 -12.80 -6.93
C THR A 626 -43.30 -12.42 -5.87
N ILE A 627 -44.05 -11.36 -6.15
CA ILE A 627 -45.26 -10.98 -5.41
C ILE A 627 -46.44 -11.03 -6.37
N ASP A 628 -47.36 -11.96 -6.13
CA ASP A 628 -48.59 -12.10 -6.90
C ASP A 628 -49.71 -11.29 -6.23
N ALA A 629 -50.33 -10.39 -6.99
CA ALA A 629 -51.51 -9.64 -6.62
C ALA A 629 -52.71 -10.09 -7.44
N SER A 630 -53.89 -10.22 -6.82
CA SER A 630 -55.13 -10.55 -7.53
C SER A 630 -56.32 -9.73 -7.01
N ASP A 631 -57.28 -9.51 -7.91
CA ASP A 631 -58.49 -8.72 -7.71
C ASP A 631 -59.68 -9.55 -7.20
N HIS A 632 -60.85 -9.48 -7.83
CA HIS A 632 -62.10 -10.02 -7.29
C HIS A 632 -62.60 -11.27 -8.02
N ASP A 633 -62.60 -11.25 -9.35
CA ASP A 633 -62.94 -12.40 -10.22
C ASP A 633 -61.73 -13.33 -10.41
N GLY A 634 -60.51 -12.78 -10.36
CA GLY A 634 -59.27 -13.54 -10.17
C GLY A 634 -58.20 -13.30 -11.22
N ASP A 635 -58.26 -12.15 -11.90
CA ASP A 635 -57.16 -11.72 -12.75
C ASP A 635 -55.93 -11.43 -11.87
N MET A 636 -54.75 -11.69 -12.42
CA MET A 636 -53.52 -11.78 -11.63
C MET A 636 -52.38 -11.01 -12.27
N VAL A 637 -51.68 -10.25 -11.44
CA VAL A 637 -50.48 -9.53 -11.81
C VAL A 637 -49.35 -9.81 -10.85
N THR A 638 -48.17 -10.09 -11.39
CA THR A 638 -46.97 -10.43 -10.64
C THR A 638 -45.99 -9.26 -10.68
N ALA A 639 -45.27 -9.03 -9.59
CA ALA A 639 -44.10 -8.15 -9.52
C ALA A 639 -42.83 -8.95 -9.17
N ASP A 640 -41.71 -8.64 -9.82
CA ASP A 640 -40.42 -9.31 -9.65
C ASP A 640 -39.48 -8.52 -8.72
N ILE A 641 -38.91 -9.21 -7.71
CA ILE A 641 -38.14 -8.61 -6.62
C ILE A 641 -36.73 -9.23 -6.56
N GLN A 642 -35.72 -8.38 -6.37
CA GLN A 642 -34.34 -8.76 -6.09
C GLN A 642 -33.93 -8.26 -4.68
N ILE A 643 -33.13 -9.06 -3.98
CA ILE A 643 -32.46 -8.64 -2.73
C ILE A 643 -30.95 -8.70 -2.94
N ASN A 644 -30.25 -7.62 -2.59
CA ASN A 644 -28.79 -7.58 -2.55
C ASN A 644 -28.35 -7.61 -1.09
N ILE A 645 -27.48 -8.56 -0.74
CA ILE A 645 -26.86 -8.67 0.58
C ILE A 645 -25.42 -8.19 0.46
N ILE A 646 -25.06 -7.18 1.26
CA ILE A 646 -23.70 -6.64 1.33
C ILE A 646 -22.99 -7.24 2.54
N ASP A 647 -21.86 -7.89 2.25
CA ASP A 647 -20.92 -8.50 3.17
C ASP A 647 -20.41 -7.61 4.33
N ASP A 648 -19.87 -8.26 5.37
CA ASP A 648 -19.16 -7.68 6.51
C ASP A 648 -17.72 -8.21 6.61
N ALA A 649 -16.95 -8.16 5.52
CA ALA A 649 -15.55 -8.55 5.48
C ALA A 649 -14.76 -8.03 6.70
N PRO A 650 -13.92 -8.88 7.34
CA PRO A 650 -13.16 -8.50 8.52
C PRO A 650 -12.24 -7.30 8.25
N GLN A 651 -12.01 -6.49 9.29
CA GLN A 651 -11.20 -5.27 9.19
C GLN A 651 -9.99 -5.37 10.12
N LEU A 652 -8.77 -5.26 9.56
CA LEU A 652 -7.50 -5.35 10.30
C LEU A 652 -6.67 -4.07 10.08
N ASP A 653 -6.11 -3.54 11.17
CA ASP A 653 -5.29 -2.32 11.20
C ASP A 653 -4.09 -2.54 12.14
N ILE A 654 -2.87 -2.36 11.65
CA ILE A 654 -1.66 -2.27 12.48
C ILE A 654 -1.36 -0.79 12.70
N ALA A 655 -1.29 -0.38 13.97
CA ALA A 655 -1.14 1.03 14.28
C ALA A 655 0.17 1.61 13.68
N GLU A 656 0.03 2.67 12.88
CA GLU A 656 1.04 3.49 12.16
C GLU A 656 2.25 4.00 12.99
N THR A 657 2.36 3.60 14.25
CA THR A 657 3.57 3.77 15.07
C THR A 657 3.90 2.46 15.78
N PRO A 658 5.17 2.00 15.75
CA PRO A 658 6.36 2.87 15.72
C PRO A 658 7.27 2.70 14.49
N ALA A 659 7.69 3.83 13.91
CA ALA A 659 8.48 3.88 12.68
C ALA A 659 9.96 3.43 12.79
N SER A 660 10.53 3.27 13.99
CA SER A 660 11.91 2.81 14.16
C SER A 660 12.26 2.26 15.55
N VAL A 661 13.21 1.33 15.61
CA VAL A 661 13.86 0.81 16.83
C VAL A 661 15.39 0.86 16.66
N ALA A 662 16.14 0.92 17.75
CA ALA A 662 17.60 0.90 17.72
C ALA A 662 18.17 -0.48 18.10
N GLU A 663 19.31 -0.89 17.53
CA GLU A 663 19.99 -2.18 17.77
C GLU A 663 19.96 -2.61 19.25
N GLY A 664 19.54 -3.86 19.53
CA GLY A 664 19.46 -4.42 20.88
C GLY A 664 18.32 -3.91 21.76
N ASN A 665 17.35 -3.15 21.23
CA ASN A 665 16.17 -2.68 21.95
C ASN A 665 14.88 -3.35 21.48
N THR A 666 13.86 -3.37 22.35
CA THR A 666 12.53 -3.92 22.04
C THR A 666 11.56 -2.83 21.60
N LEU A 667 11.07 -2.92 20.37
CA LEU A 667 9.91 -2.19 19.88
C LEU A 667 8.63 -2.87 20.38
N ASN A 668 7.60 -2.07 20.67
CA ASN A 668 6.26 -2.57 21.01
C ASN A 668 5.23 -1.76 20.22
N GLY A 669 4.23 -2.43 19.67
CA GLY A 669 3.13 -1.82 18.92
C GLY A 669 1.83 -2.60 19.10
N THR A 670 0.78 -2.16 18.41
CA THR A 670 -0.56 -2.73 18.51
C THR A 670 -1.15 -2.98 17.13
N TRP A 671 -2.00 -4.00 17.05
CA TRP A 671 -2.85 -4.29 15.91
C TRP A 671 -4.28 -4.50 16.40
N SER A 672 -5.26 -4.20 15.56
CA SER A 672 -6.68 -4.33 15.85
C SER A 672 -7.37 -5.18 14.79
N LEU A 673 -8.47 -5.82 15.18
CA LEU A 673 -9.26 -6.71 14.34
C LEU A 673 -10.73 -6.57 14.70
N THR A 674 -11.55 -6.25 13.70
CA THR A 674 -13.01 -6.34 13.77
C THR A 674 -13.43 -7.55 12.93
N SER A 675 -14.17 -8.47 13.53
CA SER A 675 -14.20 -9.88 13.10
C SER A 675 -15.12 -10.22 11.93
N GLY A 676 -15.85 -9.25 11.39
CA GLY A 676 -16.98 -9.49 10.49
C GLY A 676 -18.17 -10.16 11.18
N ALA A 677 -19.20 -10.49 10.41
CA ALA A 677 -20.40 -11.18 10.89
C ALA A 677 -20.15 -12.68 11.13
N ASP A 678 -19.57 -13.40 10.16
CA ASP A 678 -19.22 -14.82 10.22
C ASP A 678 -18.12 -15.14 11.23
N GLY A 679 -17.22 -14.19 11.48
CA GLY A 679 -16.16 -14.29 12.47
C GLY A 679 -14.86 -14.93 11.95
N VAL A 680 -13.75 -14.27 12.25
CA VAL A 680 -12.38 -14.70 11.90
C VAL A 680 -12.05 -16.10 12.43
N THR A 681 -11.72 -17.04 11.52
CA THR A 681 -11.30 -18.41 11.83
C THR A 681 -9.78 -18.57 11.99
N ASP A 682 -8.98 -17.85 11.19
CA ASP A 682 -7.51 -17.86 11.27
C ASP A 682 -6.94 -16.44 11.20
N VAL A 683 -5.79 -16.23 11.84
CA VAL A 683 -5.00 -15.00 11.77
C VAL A 683 -3.56 -15.42 11.53
N THR A 684 -3.08 -15.25 10.31
CA THR A 684 -1.71 -15.60 9.94
C THR A 684 -0.80 -14.38 10.02
N VAL A 685 0.47 -14.62 10.38
CA VAL A 685 1.55 -13.66 10.25
C VAL A 685 2.53 -14.22 9.22
N SER A 686 2.88 -13.40 8.24
CA SER A 686 3.80 -13.76 7.16
C SER A 686 5.03 -12.83 7.15
N ILE A 687 6.18 -13.41 6.83
CA ILE A 687 7.46 -12.70 6.70
C ILE A 687 8.21 -13.26 5.50
N SER A 688 8.68 -12.37 4.61
CA SER A 688 9.35 -12.74 3.36
C SER A 688 10.61 -13.61 3.58
N GLY A 689 10.46 -14.92 3.36
CA GLY A 689 11.53 -15.93 3.43
C GLY A 689 11.38 -16.93 4.57
N GLU A 690 10.49 -16.66 5.53
CA GLU A 690 10.13 -17.59 6.61
C GLU A 690 8.91 -18.46 6.24
N ILE A 691 8.45 -19.28 7.18
CA ILE A 691 7.16 -19.98 7.08
C ILE A 691 6.09 -19.22 7.87
N ASP A 692 4.90 -19.07 7.29
CA ASP A 692 3.79 -18.35 7.91
C ASP A 692 3.31 -19.05 9.20
N GLN A 693 2.83 -18.26 10.17
CA GLN A 693 2.41 -18.75 11.49
C GLN A 693 1.06 -18.19 11.91
N THR A 694 0.15 -19.08 12.33
CA THR A 694 -1.16 -18.71 12.90
C THR A 694 -1.05 -18.20 14.34
N VAL A 695 -1.63 -17.03 14.60
CA VAL A 695 -1.91 -16.44 15.92
C VAL A 695 -3.24 -16.99 16.42
N SER A 696 -3.21 -17.86 17.43
CA SER A 696 -4.43 -18.49 17.92
C SER A 696 -5.17 -17.58 18.91
N LEU A 697 -6.22 -16.90 18.43
CA LEU A 697 -7.14 -16.07 19.23
C LEU A 697 -7.73 -16.86 20.40
N SER A 698 -8.38 -17.99 20.12
CA SER A 698 -9.04 -18.82 21.14
C SER A 698 -8.06 -19.62 22.02
N GLY A 699 -6.86 -19.91 21.51
CA GLY A 699 -5.79 -20.60 22.24
C GLY A 699 -4.82 -19.68 23.00
N ASN A 700 -4.97 -18.36 22.90
CA ASN A 700 -4.03 -17.34 23.38
C ASN A 700 -2.55 -17.71 23.08
N THR A 701 -2.26 -18.14 21.85
CA THR A 701 -0.91 -18.58 21.44
C THR A 701 -0.35 -17.63 20.36
N PRO A 702 0.79 -16.95 20.60
CA PRO A 702 1.38 -15.99 19.67
C PRO A 702 2.16 -16.66 18.54
N ALA A 703 2.33 -15.93 17.43
CA ALA A 703 3.31 -16.24 16.39
C ALA A 703 4.67 -15.65 16.76
N ILE A 704 5.77 -16.41 16.58
CA ILE A 704 7.13 -16.01 17.00
C ILE A 704 8.14 -16.33 15.90
N PHE A 705 8.86 -15.31 15.43
CA PHE A 705 9.88 -15.42 14.38
C PHE A 705 11.25 -15.00 14.92
N ASP A 706 12.19 -15.94 14.97
CA ASP A 706 13.59 -15.73 15.36
C ASP A 706 14.43 -15.51 14.10
N MET A 707 14.65 -14.24 13.73
CA MET A 707 15.26 -13.85 12.45
C MET A 707 16.65 -13.24 12.66
N PRO A 708 17.53 -13.24 11.63
CA PRO A 708 18.85 -12.61 11.72
C PRO A 708 18.85 -11.11 12.07
N LYS A 709 17.70 -10.42 11.93
CA LYS A 709 17.53 -9.00 12.28
C LYS A 709 16.92 -8.76 13.67
N GLY A 710 16.43 -9.80 14.34
CA GLY A 710 15.69 -9.66 15.59
C GLY A 710 14.54 -10.66 15.73
N ILE A 711 13.88 -10.66 16.88
CA ILE A 711 12.78 -11.56 17.20
C ILE A 711 11.45 -10.80 17.11
N LEU A 712 10.57 -11.18 16.19
CA LEU A 712 9.18 -10.70 16.17
C LEU A 712 8.30 -11.65 17.01
N THR A 713 7.40 -11.09 17.81
CA THR A 713 6.30 -11.79 18.46
C THR A 713 5.00 -11.03 18.24
N VAL A 714 4.00 -11.70 17.67
CA VAL A 714 2.64 -11.14 17.48
C VAL A 714 1.68 -11.87 18.40
N ASN A 715 1.05 -11.14 19.31
CA ASN A 715 0.20 -11.68 20.37
C ASN A 715 -1.28 -11.62 19.98
N PRO A 716 -2.10 -12.60 20.41
CA PRO A 716 -3.56 -12.60 20.19
C PRO A 716 -4.36 -11.51 20.94
N ASP A 717 -3.70 -10.68 21.75
CA ASP A 717 -4.33 -9.62 22.55
C ASP A 717 -4.29 -8.23 21.87
N GLY A 718 -3.99 -8.18 20.57
CA GLY A 718 -3.83 -6.95 19.81
C GLY A 718 -2.47 -6.26 20.01
N THR A 719 -1.47 -6.96 20.56
CA THR A 719 -0.10 -6.42 20.70
C THR A 719 0.91 -7.15 19.82
N TYR A 720 2.01 -6.47 19.47
CA TYR A 720 3.20 -7.10 18.94
C TYR A 720 4.47 -6.47 19.53
N SER A 721 5.56 -7.23 19.55
CA SER A 721 6.88 -6.76 19.97
C SER A 721 7.97 -7.25 19.03
N PHE A 722 8.94 -6.40 18.72
CA PHE A 722 10.11 -6.74 17.92
C PHE A 722 11.39 -6.39 18.69
N GLU A 723 12.13 -7.41 19.13
CA GLU A 723 13.44 -7.26 19.75
C GLU A 723 14.50 -7.21 18.66
N ALA A 724 15.01 -6.00 18.35
CA ALA A 724 16.03 -5.83 17.33
C ALA A 724 17.32 -6.55 17.75
N ALA A 725 17.94 -7.26 16.81
CA ALA A 725 19.25 -7.85 17.04
C ALA A 725 20.30 -6.77 17.38
N THR A 726 21.40 -7.22 17.98
CA THR A 726 22.65 -6.46 18.11
C THR A 726 23.60 -6.86 16.98
N ASN A 727 24.49 -5.96 16.58
CA ASN A 727 25.54 -6.21 15.60
C ASN A 727 25.01 -6.45 14.17
N LEU A 728 24.10 -5.61 13.70
CA LEU A 728 23.79 -5.45 12.28
C LEU A 728 24.59 -4.30 11.66
N ASP A 729 24.93 -4.40 10.39
CA ASP A 729 25.58 -3.32 9.65
C ASP A 729 24.56 -2.20 9.33
N ASN A 730 24.48 -1.18 10.18
CA ASN A 730 23.58 -0.01 9.99
C ASN A 730 24.14 1.05 9.01
N ASN A 731 25.31 0.82 8.39
CA ASN A 731 25.85 1.66 7.32
C ASN A 731 24.98 1.60 6.04
N GLY A 732 24.14 0.56 5.92
CA GLY A 732 23.01 0.47 5.00
C GLY A 732 21.64 0.50 5.71
N PRO A 733 20.54 0.76 4.98
CA PRO A 733 19.20 0.74 5.57
C PRO A 733 18.82 -0.66 6.06
N GLN A 734 18.70 -0.83 7.37
CA GLN A 734 18.18 -2.04 7.98
C GLN A 734 16.69 -1.90 8.27
N GLU A 735 15.89 -2.68 7.57
CA GLU A 735 14.43 -2.71 7.72
C GLU A 735 13.94 -4.17 7.82
N GLN A 736 12.85 -4.40 8.56
CA GLN A 736 12.17 -5.68 8.70
C GLN A 736 10.66 -5.47 8.50
N THR A 737 10.08 -6.17 7.53
CA THR A 737 8.65 -6.10 7.22
C THR A 737 7.94 -7.38 7.68
N PHE A 738 6.70 -7.25 8.13
CA PHE A 738 5.78 -8.35 8.37
C PHE A 738 4.35 -7.95 7.98
N THR A 739 3.54 -8.93 7.61
CA THR A 739 2.12 -8.75 7.27
C THR A 739 1.29 -9.62 8.20
N ILE A 740 0.21 -9.07 8.77
CA ILE A 740 -0.82 -9.85 9.46
C ILE A 740 -2.03 -9.95 8.53
N THR A 741 -2.53 -11.16 8.32
CA THR A 741 -3.72 -11.46 7.51
C THR A 741 -4.75 -12.19 8.37
N ALA A 742 -5.98 -11.70 8.43
CA ALA A 742 -7.11 -12.41 9.03
C ALA A 742 -8.00 -13.02 7.93
N THR A 743 -8.63 -14.15 8.26
CA THR A 743 -9.54 -14.89 7.39
C THR A 743 -10.73 -15.40 8.21
N ASP A 744 -11.94 -15.18 7.70
CA ASP A 744 -13.26 -15.56 8.24
C ASP A 744 -13.63 -17.03 7.91
N ALA A 745 -14.93 -17.36 7.82
CA ALA A 745 -15.44 -18.73 7.81
C ALA A 745 -15.77 -19.25 6.40
N ASP A 746 -16.13 -18.33 5.51
CA ASP A 746 -16.36 -18.47 4.08
C ASP A 746 -15.07 -18.26 3.28
N GLY A 747 -14.16 -17.40 3.74
CA GLY A 747 -12.76 -17.37 3.33
C GLY A 747 -12.28 -16.05 2.74
N ASP A 748 -13.00 -14.96 2.98
CA ASP A 748 -12.55 -13.62 2.67
C ASP A 748 -11.37 -13.21 3.57
N THR A 749 -10.61 -12.22 3.10
CA THR A 749 -9.30 -11.92 3.69
C THR A 749 -9.01 -10.43 3.77
N THR A 750 -8.52 -10.03 4.95
CA THR A 750 -8.06 -8.68 5.23
C THR A 750 -6.61 -8.73 5.72
N SER A 751 -5.79 -7.76 5.33
CA SER A 751 -4.37 -7.78 5.72
C SER A 751 -3.73 -6.40 5.73
N ASP A 752 -2.81 -6.21 6.67
CA ASP A 752 -2.01 -4.99 6.79
C ASP A 752 -0.53 -5.31 7.08
N THR A 753 0.36 -4.39 6.72
CA THR A 753 1.81 -4.64 6.55
C THR A 753 2.67 -3.55 7.20
N GLN A 754 3.25 -3.86 8.36
CA GLN A 754 4.19 -2.97 9.05
C GLN A 754 5.62 -3.21 8.57
N THR A 755 6.34 -2.12 8.25
CA THR A 755 7.81 -2.14 8.14
C THR A 755 8.43 -1.44 9.33
N ILE A 756 9.33 -2.14 10.03
CA ILE A 756 10.11 -1.63 11.16
C ILE A 756 11.50 -1.24 10.64
N LYS A 757 11.89 0.02 10.82
CA LYS A 757 13.27 0.45 10.60
C LYS A 757 14.14 0.16 11.82
N ILE A 758 15.32 -0.40 11.59
CA ILE A 758 16.36 -0.60 12.60
C ILE A 758 17.43 0.48 12.38
N THR A 759 17.80 1.18 13.45
CA THR A 759 18.84 2.23 13.45
C THR A 759 20.03 1.79 14.29
N ASP A 760 21.20 2.38 14.00
CA ASP A 760 22.36 2.39 14.92
C ASP A 760 21.90 2.61 16.37
N GLY A 761 22.52 1.86 17.27
CA GLY A 761 22.19 1.78 18.68
C GLY A 761 23.05 2.68 19.54
N THR A 762 24.04 2.08 20.20
CA THR A 762 25.03 2.81 21.00
C THR A 762 26.41 2.60 20.43
N ASN A 763 27.11 3.69 20.13
CA ASN A 763 28.47 3.65 19.63
C ASN A 763 29.45 3.24 20.75
N PRO A 764 30.60 2.62 20.43
CA PRO A 764 31.63 2.22 21.40
C PRO A 764 32.22 3.42 22.12
N PHE A 765 32.73 3.19 23.32
CA PHE A 765 33.34 4.23 24.16
C PHE A 765 34.46 3.67 25.06
N GLY A 766 35.16 4.56 25.77
CA GLY A 766 36.40 4.25 26.47
C GLY A 766 37.60 4.81 25.72
N GLY A 767 38.77 4.19 25.88
CA GLY A 767 40.03 4.75 25.41
C GLY A 767 40.62 5.72 26.43
N ASP A 768 41.31 5.17 27.43
CA ASP A 768 42.08 5.96 28.40
C ASP A 768 43.33 6.61 27.75
N ILE A 769 44.14 7.28 28.58
CA ILE A 769 45.49 7.72 28.20
C ILE A 769 46.51 6.83 28.93
N ILE A 770 47.26 6.03 28.19
CA ILE A 770 48.38 5.23 28.73
C ILE A 770 49.72 5.93 28.49
N ALA A 771 50.72 5.60 29.33
CA ALA A 771 52.06 6.14 29.24
C ALA A 771 53.08 4.99 29.34
N LEU A 772 53.84 4.79 28.26
CA LEU A 772 54.92 3.82 28.18
C LEU A 772 56.25 4.53 28.46
N SER A 773 57.19 3.87 29.14
CA SER A 773 58.56 4.37 29.32
C SER A 773 59.51 3.33 28.77
N LEU A 774 60.39 3.77 27.86
CA LEU A 774 61.51 3.01 27.33
C LEU A 774 62.81 3.57 27.89
N ASP A 775 63.90 2.80 27.85
CA ASP A 775 65.19 3.14 28.48
C ASP A 775 66.33 2.55 27.63
N GLU A 776 67.24 3.39 27.14
CA GLU A 776 68.27 3.01 26.16
C GLU A 776 69.38 2.16 26.74
N SER A 777 69.56 2.21 28.07
CA SER A 777 70.50 1.33 28.74
C SER A 777 70.16 -0.15 28.55
N ALA A 778 68.92 -0.45 28.17
CA ALA A 778 68.44 -1.80 27.88
C ALA A 778 68.67 -2.30 26.43
N LEU A 779 69.17 -1.46 25.51
CA LEU A 779 69.51 -1.89 24.14
C LEU A 779 70.65 -2.94 24.17
N GLY A 780 70.52 -4.05 23.44
CA GLY A 780 71.61 -5.03 23.30
C GLY A 780 71.22 -6.48 23.03
N ASP A 781 72.18 -7.40 23.22
CA ASP A 781 72.04 -8.84 22.95
C ASP A 781 71.30 -9.57 24.09
N GLN A 782 70.19 -10.21 23.75
CA GLN A 782 69.09 -10.55 24.66
C GLN A 782 69.35 -11.84 25.47
N VAL A 783 69.49 -11.71 26.79
CA VAL A 783 69.66 -12.87 27.72
C VAL A 783 68.31 -13.39 28.26
N GLY A 784 67.26 -13.40 27.43
CA GLY A 784 65.97 -13.99 27.83
C GLY A 784 64.78 -13.73 26.91
N ASN A 785 64.45 -14.71 26.05
CA ASN A 785 63.17 -14.88 25.35
C ASN A 785 62.61 -13.75 24.45
N ASN A 786 63.32 -12.65 24.23
CA ASN A 786 63.02 -11.68 23.16
C ASN A 786 64.06 -11.77 22.03
N GLU A 787 63.72 -11.26 20.85
CA GLU A 787 64.64 -11.16 19.70
C GLU A 787 65.59 -9.95 19.86
N PRO A 788 66.83 -9.99 19.35
CA PRO A 788 67.75 -8.85 19.40
C PRO A 788 67.16 -7.61 18.72
N THR A 789 67.19 -6.46 19.40
CA THR A 789 66.52 -5.24 18.94
C THR A 789 67.35 -4.42 17.94
N GLY A 790 68.68 -4.39 18.07
CA GLY A 790 69.60 -3.65 17.21
C GLY A 790 71.05 -4.15 17.23
N ASP A 791 71.93 -3.46 16.49
CA ASP A 791 73.37 -3.75 16.41
C ASP A 791 74.21 -3.09 17.53
N VAL A 792 73.60 -2.27 18.39
CA VAL A 792 74.25 -1.49 19.47
C VAL A 792 73.85 -2.01 20.86
N ILE A 793 74.71 -1.78 21.85
CA ILE A 793 74.60 -2.33 23.21
C ILE A 793 74.81 -1.18 24.21
N GLY A 794 73.78 -0.86 24.99
CA GLY A 794 73.85 0.11 26.09
C GLY A 794 74.46 -0.48 27.36
N SER A 795 74.46 0.30 28.45
CA SER A 795 75.16 0.01 29.70
C SER A 795 74.53 -1.09 30.56
N LYS A 796 73.25 -1.44 30.33
CA LYS A 796 72.46 -2.40 31.14
C LYS A 796 71.67 -3.40 30.25
N PRO A 797 72.30 -4.10 29.29
CA PRO A 797 71.62 -4.87 28.22
C PRO A 797 70.98 -6.20 28.70
N ALA A 798 70.89 -6.40 30.01
CA ALA A 798 70.14 -7.47 30.65
C ALA A 798 68.84 -6.96 31.32
N SER A 799 68.52 -5.68 31.12
CA SER A 799 67.19 -5.09 31.38
C SER A 799 66.18 -5.60 30.34
N THR A 800 64.92 -5.21 30.48
CA THR A 800 63.86 -5.40 29.46
C THR A 800 63.11 -4.10 29.17
N ALA A 801 63.72 -2.95 29.49
CA ALA A 801 63.10 -1.63 29.42
C ALA A 801 63.16 -1.02 27.99
N GLU A 802 63.84 -1.66 27.05
CA GLU A 802 63.76 -1.39 25.62
C GLU A 802 62.39 -1.81 25.03
N THR A 803 61.59 -2.62 25.74
CA THR A 803 60.22 -2.96 25.35
C THR A 803 59.24 -2.84 26.51
N GLN A 804 58.24 -1.95 26.38
CA GLN A 804 57.20 -1.72 27.38
C GLN A 804 55.80 -1.85 26.78
N SER A 805 54.87 -2.46 27.52
CA SER A 805 53.48 -2.66 27.11
C SER A 805 52.48 -2.23 28.18
N ASP A 806 51.33 -1.72 27.75
CA ASP A 806 50.17 -1.46 28.61
C ASP A 806 48.86 -1.70 27.82
N THR A 807 47.69 -1.64 28.47
CA THR A 807 46.39 -1.92 27.83
C THR A 807 45.42 -0.74 27.90
N LEU A 808 44.84 -0.40 26.74
CA LEU A 808 43.71 0.54 26.66
C LEU A 808 42.40 -0.24 26.74
N SER A 809 41.50 0.17 27.63
CA SER A 809 40.18 -0.45 27.77
C SER A 809 39.11 0.26 26.95
N PHE A 810 38.26 -0.53 26.29
CA PHE A 810 37.15 -0.07 25.48
C PHE A 810 35.90 -0.89 25.80
N THR A 811 34.74 -0.24 25.78
CA THR A 811 33.42 -0.88 25.90
C THR A 811 32.74 -0.84 24.55
N ALA A 812 32.40 -2.01 24.05
CA ALA A 812 31.56 -2.19 22.88
C ALA A 812 30.11 -1.78 23.21
N GLY A 813 29.48 -1.03 22.32
CA GLY A 813 28.12 -0.54 22.49
C GLY A 813 27.09 -1.58 22.03
N SER A 814 26.24 -1.23 21.07
CA SER A 814 25.31 -2.19 20.46
C SER A 814 26.01 -3.20 19.53
N ASP A 815 27.25 -2.89 19.12
CA ASP A 815 28.01 -3.62 18.12
C ASP A 815 29.32 -4.17 18.67
N ASN A 816 29.80 -5.26 18.10
CA ASN A 816 31.11 -5.81 18.42
C ASN A 816 32.20 -4.86 17.93
N ILE A 817 33.17 -4.50 18.77
CA ILE A 817 34.41 -3.86 18.30
C ILE A 817 35.22 -4.94 17.57
N ILE A 818 35.36 -4.81 16.24
CA ILE A 818 36.01 -5.80 15.37
C ILE A 818 37.42 -5.38 14.91
N SER A 819 37.80 -4.12 15.07
CA SER A 819 39.10 -3.61 14.64
C SER A 819 39.72 -2.64 15.65
N PHE A 820 41.04 -2.68 15.73
CA PHE A 820 41.85 -1.69 16.43
C PHE A 820 42.94 -1.23 15.47
N THR A 821 43.05 0.08 15.28
CA THR A 821 44.02 0.68 14.35
C THR A 821 44.68 1.90 14.96
N ILE A 822 45.91 2.18 14.57
CA ILE A 822 46.53 3.47 14.85
C ILE A 822 45.90 4.50 13.88
N GLY A 823 45.40 5.59 14.45
CA GLY A 823 44.52 6.57 13.80
C GLY A 823 45.24 7.56 12.87
N ASP A 824 44.78 8.81 12.84
CA ASP A 824 45.49 9.87 12.11
C ASP A 824 46.75 10.29 12.87
N THR A 825 47.91 9.93 12.31
CA THR A 825 49.22 10.21 12.88
C THR A 825 49.69 11.65 12.67
N SER A 826 48.90 12.49 11.97
CA SER A 826 49.23 13.90 11.70
C SER A 826 49.30 14.80 12.94
N SER A 827 48.71 14.35 14.06
CA SER A 827 48.68 15.06 15.34
C SER A 827 49.79 14.63 16.33
N ILE A 828 50.63 13.66 15.98
CA ILE A 828 51.68 13.14 16.87
C ILE A 828 52.81 14.17 16.97
N GLU A 829 53.09 14.62 18.19
CA GLU A 829 54.22 15.50 18.49
C GLU A 829 55.36 14.69 19.12
N VAL A 830 56.57 14.83 18.57
CA VAL A 830 57.81 14.37 19.21
C VAL A 830 58.47 15.59 19.83
N ARG A 831 58.85 15.50 21.11
CA ARG A 831 59.48 16.58 21.86
C ARG A 831 60.72 16.11 22.59
N ASP A 832 61.79 16.89 22.47
CA ASP A 832 62.97 16.81 23.33
C ASP A 832 62.66 17.33 24.76
N ASP A 833 63.62 17.18 25.68
CA ASP A 833 63.50 17.59 27.07
C ASP A 833 63.35 19.12 27.25
N SER A 834 63.91 19.90 26.31
CA SER A 834 63.70 21.36 26.18
C SER A 834 62.26 21.71 25.80
N GLY A 835 61.47 20.72 25.37
CA GLY A 835 60.10 20.83 24.91
C GLY A 835 59.97 21.31 23.47
N ALA A 836 61.06 21.39 22.70
CA ALA A 836 61.03 21.75 21.29
C ALA A 836 60.56 20.56 20.43
N VAL A 837 59.93 20.83 19.29
CA VAL A 837 59.33 19.79 18.44
C VAL A 837 60.37 19.25 17.47
N VAL A 838 60.67 17.96 17.55
CA VAL A 838 61.67 17.28 16.73
C VAL A 838 61.04 16.70 15.47
N THR A 839 61.55 17.10 14.31
CA THR A 839 61.00 16.75 12.98
C THR A 839 61.97 15.91 12.12
N SER A 840 62.97 15.27 12.74
CA SER A 840 63.93 14.37 12.08
C SER A 840 63.36 12.96 11.83
N ILE A 841 62.32 12.57 12.59
CA ILE A 841 61.72 11.24 12.56
C ILE A 841 60.74 11.11 11.40
N ASN A 842 60.96 10.09 10.58
CA ASN A 842 60.09 9.69 9.48
C ASN A 842 59.20 8.56 9.98
N TRP A 843 57.91 8.83 10.06
CA TRP A 843 56.90 7.89 10.56
C TRP A 843 56.29 7.05 9.45
N ALA A 844 56.26 5.72 9.64
CA ALA A 844 55.64 4.77 8.73
C ALA A 844 54.56 3.95 9.45
N LEU A 845 53.38 3.88 8.85
CA LEU A 845 52.24 3.09 9.33
C LEU A 845 52.04 1.85 8.44
N SER A 846 51.78 0.70 9.04
CA SER A 846 51.54 -0.56 8.32
C SER A 846 50.24 -0.54 7.51
N ALA A 847 50.13 -1.45 6.53
CA ALA A 847 48.96 -1.52 5.64
C ALA A 847 47.65 -1.89 6.35
N ASP A 848 47.74 -2.59 7.49
CA ASP A 848 46.64 -2.91 8.41
C ASP A 848 46.51 -1.91 9.58
N LYS A 849 47.39 -0.90 9.64
CA LYS A 849 47.51 0.12 10.69
C LYS A 849 47.75 -0.39 12.12
N GLN A 850 48.14 -1.65 12.32
CA GLN A 850 48.46 -2.18 13.65
C GLN A 850 49.92 -1.98 14.06
N THR A 851 50.78 -1.49 13.18
CA THR A 851 52.21 -1.24 13.47
C THR A 851 52.64 0.13 12.98
N PHE A 852 53.26 0.92 13.86
CA PHE A 852 53.72 2.28 13.59
C PHE A 852 55.20 2.40 13.95
N THR A 853 56.05 2.72 12.97
CA THR A 853 57.51 2.70 13.10
C THR A 853 58.09 4.09 12.85
N GLY A 854 58.91 4.57 13.78
CA GLY A 854 59.71 5.79 13.64
C GLY A 854 61.09 5.44 13.08
N SER A 855 61.58 6.27 12.16
CA SER A 855 62.88 6.07 11.52
C SER A 855 63.67 7.37 11.33
N ILE A 856 64.95 7.34 11.68
CA ILE A 856 65.90 8.45 11.47
C ILE A 856 66.94 7.99 10.46
N ASN A 857 67.27 8.84 9.48
CA ASN A 857 68.24 8.56 8.41
C ASN A 857 68.02 7.27 7.57
N GLY A 858 66.90 6.56 7.76
CA GLY A 858 66.58 5.27 7.12
C GLY A 858 66.75 4.05 8.03
N GLN A 859 67.18 4.24 9.28
CA GLN A 859 67.23 3.23 10.35
C GLN A 859 65.94 3.30 11.18
N ASN A 860 65.36 2.15 11.52
CA ASN A 860 64.21 2.10 12.43
C ASN A 860 64.72 2.25 13.86
N ILE A 861 64.17 3.22 14.59
CA ILE A 861 64.58 3.55 15.97
C ILE A 861 63.55 3.10 17.01
N ILE A 862 62.25 3.19 16.69
CA ILE A 862 61.16 2.77 17.57
C ILE A 862 60.02 2.16 16.77
N GLN A 863 59.35 1.16 17.33
CA GLN A 863 58.14 0.56 16.79
C GLN A 863 57.06 0.43 17.86
N LEU A 864 55.83 0.83 17.53
CA LEU A 864 54.61 0.48 18.26
C LEU A 864 53.86 -0.62 17.51
N ALA A 865 53.30 -1.56 18.26
CA ALA A 865 52.45 -2.64 17.77
C ALA A 865 51.17 -2.79 18.63
N LEU A 866 50.05 -3.12 17.98
CA LEU A 866 48.79 -3.44 18.63
C LEU A 866 48.56 -4.95 18.69
N ILE A 867 48.05 -5.44 19.82
CA ILE A 867 47.59 -6.82 19.99
C ILE A 867 46.19 -6.79 20.62
N SER A 868 45.20 -7.34 19.91
CA SER A 868 43.78 -7.30 20.30
C SER A 868 43.00 -8.53 19.83
N ALA A 869 41.85 -8.76 20.46
CA ALA A 869 40.77 -9.58 19.94
C ALA A 869 39.50 -8.71 19.86
N SER A 870 38.46 -9.17 19.15
CA SER A 870 37.19 -8.45 19.11
C SER A 870 36.51 -8.41 20.48
N ILE A 871 35.86 -7.29 20.79
CA ILE A 871 35.09 -7.10 22.03
C ILE A 871 33.61 -7.28 21.66
N ALA A 872 32.89 -8.15 22.37
CA ALA A 872 31.49 -8.43 22.07
C ALA A 872 30.57 -7.27 22.48
N ALA A 873 29.49 -7.02 21.74
CA ALA A 873 28.47 -6.01 22.04
C ALA A 873 28.06 -6.02 23.52
N GLY A 874 27.93 -4.84 24.13
CA GLY A 874 27.61 -4.64 25.54
C GLY A 874 28.70 -5.06 26.53
N THR A 875 29.89 -5.46 26.07
CA THR A 875 31.00 -5.89 26.96
C THR A 875 32.21 -4.96 26.91
N THR A 876 33.00 -4.98 27.99
CA THR A 876 34.26 -4.25 28.09
C THR A 876 35.44 -5.20 27.88
N GLY A 877 36.40 -4.78 27.06
CA GLY A 877 37.65 -5.49 26.79
C GLY A 877 38.83 -4.52 26.69
N SER A 878 39.91 -4.96 26.04
CA SER A 878 41.14 -4.16 25.93
C SER A 878 42.00 -4.53 24.72
N VAL A 879 42.69 -3.53 24.16
CA VAL A 879 43.83 -3.69 23.24
C VAL A 879 45.13 -3.46 24.00
N GLN A 880 46.12 -4.32 23.79
CA GLN A 880 47.48 -4.12 24.26
C GLN A 880 48.23 -3.25 23.24
N VAL A 881 48.92 -2.23 23.74
CA VAL A 881 49.87 -1.43 22.97
C VAL A 881 51.26 -1.76 23.51
N THR A 882 52.14 -2.22 22.62
CA THR A 882 53.55 -2.48 22.92
C THR A 882 54.39 -1.46 22.17
N ALA A 883 55.34 -0.82 22.87
CA ALA A 883 56.40 -0.02 22.27
C ALA A 883 57.74 -0.72 22.47
N THR A 884 58.54 -0.79 21.41
CA THR A 884 59.88 -1.39 21.39
C THR A 884 60.86 -0.43 20.74
N LEU A 885 61.96 -0.16 21.43
CA LEU A 885 63.12 0.55 20.93
C LEU A 885 64.03 -0.43 20.16
N LEU A 886 64.58 0.03 19.04
CA LEU A 886 65.29 -0.79 18.04
C LEU A 886 66.72 -0.30 17.76
N ALA A 887 67.02 0.92 18.17
CA ALA A 887 68.31 1.56 18.03
C ALA A 887 68.39 2.80 18.93
N ASP A 888 69.57 3.39 18.98
CA ASP A 888 69.86 4.72 19.47
C ASP A 888 68.88 5.79 18.96
N PHE A 889 68.45 6.66 19.87
CA PHE A 889 67.59 7.82 19.65
C PHE A 889 68.40 9.08 20.02
N PRO A 890 68.67 10.00 19.08
CA PRO A 890 69.66 11.05 19.30
C PRO A 890 69.14 12.19 20.19
N HIS A 891 69.76 12.42 21.35
CA HIS A 891 69.49 13.51 22.29
C HIS A 891 70.28 14.79 21.95
N VAL A 892 70.55 15.61 22.96
CA VAL A 892 70.83 17.06 22.79
C VAL A 892 71.86 17.63 23.78
N THR A 893 72.99 16.94 24.05
CA THR A 893 74.27 17.48 24.61
C THR A 893 74.29 18.16 26.01
N ASN A 894 73.14 18.45 26.61
CA ASN A 894 73.00 19.36 27.77
C ASN A 894 71.70 19.06 28.58
N GLY A 895 71.14 17.86 28.44
CA GLY A 895 69.75 17.58 28.82
C GLY A 895 69.55 16.99 30.21
N THR A 896 68.32 16.53 30.46
CA THR A 896 68.10 15.28 31.22
C THR A 896 67.73 14.11 30.31
N SER A 897 67.99 14.27 29.00
CA SER A 897 68.06 13.22 27.98
C SER A 897 66.86 12.25 28.01
N ASP A 898 65.65 12.83 28.11
CA ASP A 898 64.36 12.16 28.10
C ASP A 898 63.54 12.69 26.90
N PHE A 899 63.29 11.86 25.88
CA PHE A 899 62.35 12.18 24.80
C PHE A 899 60.91 11.85 25.17
N THR A 900 59.97 12.59 24.57
CA THR A 900 58.54 12.23 24.61
C THR A 900 57.91 12.20 23.22
N ILE A 901 57.12 11.17 22.96
CA ILE A 901 56.23 11.05 21.80
C ILE A 901 54.80 11.12 22.34
N LEU A 902 54.07 12.16 21.95
CA LEU A 902 52.78 12.51 22.51
C LEU A 902 51.65 12.30 21.50
N GLY A 903 50.53 11.77 21.98
CA GLY A 903 49.26 11.78 21.23
C GLY A 903 49.11 10.67 20.19
N VAL A 904 49.78 9.52 20.32
CA VAL A 904 49.59 8.39 19.38
C VAL A 904 48.14 7.87 19.51
N PRO A 905 47.30 7.98 18.47
CA PRO A 905 45.87 7.70 18.60
C PRO A 905 45.56 6.24 18.31
N ILE A 906 44.88 5.56 19.22
CA ILE A 906 44.41 4.18 19.05
C ILE A 906 42.90 4.21 18.85
N VAL A 907 42.45 3.91 17.64
CA VAL A 907 41.06 3.91 17.23
C VAL A 907 40.51 2.49 17.28
N ALA A 908 39.53 2.28 18.15
CA ALA A 908 38.66 1.11 18.12
C ALA A 908 37.52 1.36 17.12
N THR A 909 37.22 0.37 16.28
CA THR A 909 36.13 0.41 15.30
C THR A 909 35.27 -0.85 15.41
N ASP A 910 33.96 -0.68 15.34
CA ASP A 910 32.97 -1.76 15.39
C ASP A 910 32.48 -2.21 14.01
N THR A 911 31.36 -2.95 13.98
CA THR A 911 30.82 -3.59 12.78
C THR A 911 30.24 -2.59 11.77
N ASP A 912 29.58 -1.52 12.23
CA ASP A 912 28.97 -0.51 11.36
C ASP A 912 29.99 0.56 10.88
N GLY A 913 31.03 0.80 11.68
CA GLY A 913 32.10 1.76 11.39
C GLY A 913 32.21 2.90 12.41
N SER A 914 31.36 2.91 13.44
CA SER A 914 31.47 3.77 14.61
C SER A 914 32.78 3.54 15.38
N THR A 915 33.24 4.58 16.09
CA THR A 915 34.62 4.61 16.62
C THR A 915 34.75 5.20 18.02
N ALA A 916 35.71 4.65 18.77
CA ALA A 916 36.21 5.19 20.05
C ALA A 916 37.72 5.42 19.96
N LEU A 917 38.25 6.35 20.77
CA LEU A 917 39.64 6.81 20.72
C LEU A 917 40.32 6.74 22.08
N GLY A 918 41.39 5.95 22.19
CA GLY A 918 42.37 6.03 23.27
C GLY A 918 43.68 6.66 22.82
N ILE A 919 44.54 7.06 23.76
CA ILE A 919 45.81 7.74 23.45
C ILE A 919 46.98 7.01 24.14
N THR A 920 48.06 6.81 23.40
CA THR A 920 49.35 6.37 23.94
C THR A 920 50.35 7.50 23.90
N ASN A 921 50.97 7.79 25.03
CA ASN A 921 52.19 8.59 25.12
C ASN A 921 53.39 7.67 25.43
N ILE A 922 54.56 8.04 24.96
CA ILE A 922 55.81 7.27 25.15
C ILE A 922 56.87 8.25 25.68
N SER A 923 57.59 7.85 26.73
CA SER A 923 58.85 8.45 27.15
C SER A 923 59.98 7.52 26.72
N ILE A 924 61.12 8.06 26.28
CA ILE A 924 62.33 7.30 25.98
C ILE A 924 63.45 7.97 26.76
N LYS A 925 64.16 7.20 27.58
CA LYS A 925 65.31 7.70 28.34
C LYS A 925 66.61 7.31 27.67
N ASP A 926 67.54 8.23 27.70
CA ASP A 926 68.94 8.05 27.34
C ASP A 926 69.67 7.03 28.24
N ASP A 927 70.85 6.65 27.76
CA ASP A 927 71.87 5.89 28.46
C ASP A 927 73.14 6.76 28.63
N ASN A 928 73.09 7.76 29.51
CA ASN A 928 74.23 8.64 29.78
C ASN A 928 75.55 7.87 30.03
N PRO A 929 76.72 8.45 29.72
CA PRO A 929 78.01 7.79 29.87
C PRO A 929 78.46 7.79 31.34
N ASP A 930 79.38 6.90 31.69
CA ASP A 930 79.71 6.57 33.10
C ASP A 930 81.22 6.31 33.24
N ILE A 931 81.90 6.96 34.18
CA ILE A 931 83.32 6.76 34.51
C ILE A 931 83.54 6.61 36.02
N ASP A 932 84.14 5.48 36.43
CA ASP A 932 84.51 5.17 37.82
C ASP A 932 86.00 4.81 37.88
N ILE A 933 86.80 5.56 38.64
CA ILE A 933 88.25 5.32 38.82
C ILE A 933 88.50 4.67 40.18
N SER A 934 89.17 3.51 40.17
CA SER A 934 89.48 2.74 41.37
C SER A 934 90.49 3.47 42.26
N ASP A 935 90.12 3.58 43.54
CA ASP A 935 90.76 4.45 44.54
C ASP A 935 91.69 3.65 45.50
N THR A 936 92.13 2.44 45.12
CA THR A 936 92.80 1.50 46.04
C THR A 936 94.30 1.78 46.23
N GLN A 937 94.97 2.35 45.22
CA GLN A 937 96.37 2.78 45.32
C GLN A 937 96.54 4.30 45.14
N ASN A 938 96.69 5.03 46.25
CA ASN A 938 96.77 6.50 46.28
C ASN A 938 98.06 7.07 46.92
N VAL A 939 99.07 6.23 47.19
CA VAL A 939 100.34 6.66 47.79
C VAL A 939 101.53 5.95 47.14
N VAL A 940 102.52 6.72 46.69
CA VAL A 940 103.76 6.25 46.06
C VAL A 940 104.98 6.92 46.69
N THR A 941 106.16 6.31 46.57
CA THR A 941 107.45 6.90 46.97
C THR A 941 108.21 7.34 45.72
N GLU A 942 109.02 8.38 45.84
CA GLU A 942 110.02 8.84 44.86
C GLU A 942 110.77 7.65 44.21
N GLY A 943 110.67 7.53 42.88
CA GLY A 943 111.27 6.43 42.11
C GLY A 943 110.45 5.13 42.00
N GLU A 944 109.33 5.00 42.73
CA GLU A 944 108.45 3.82 42.68
C GLU A 944 107.26 4.01 41.74
N THR A 945 106.57 2.91 41.44
CA THR A 945 105.40 2.84 40.55
C THR A 945 104.17 2.27 41.26
N ILE A 946 103.00 2.86 41.02
CA ILE A 946 101.68 2.33 41.44
C ILE A 946 100.76 2.16 40.22
N ASN A 947 99.74 1.32 40.34
CA ASN A 947 98.72 1.10 39.30
C ASN A 947 97.37 0.71 39.91
N ASP A 948 96.29 1.04 39.21
CA ASP A 948 94.92 0.67 39.57
C ASP A 948 94.03 0.60 38.31
N THR A 949 92.74 0.35 38.46
CA THR A 949 91.77 0.24 37.34
C THR A 949 90.87 1.47 37.19
N PHE A 950 90.20 1.57 36.05
CA PHE A 950 89.02 2.42 35.83
C PHE A 950 88.03 1.70 34.90
N SER A 951 86.74 1.97 35.04
CA SER A 951 85.70 1.48 34.13
C SER A 951 85.05 2.63 33.38
N LEU A 952 84.74 2.39 32.10
CA LEU A 952 83.99 3.28 31.23
C LEU A 952 82.74 2.58 30.72
N SER A 953 81.63 3.32 30.65
CA SER A 953 80.49 3.04 29.79
C SER A 953 80.33 4.15 28.75
N SER A 954 79.92 3.78 27.54
CA SER A 954 79.86 4.68 26.38
C SER A 954 78.50 5.29 26.11
N GLY A 955 77.50 4.95 26.92
CA GLY A 955 76.11 5.00 26.49
C GLY A 955 75.78 4.04 25.35
N ALA A 956 74.56 4.15 24.84
CA ALA A 956 74.00 3.30 23.78
C ALA A 956 74.27 3.81 22.35
N ASP A 957 74.96 4.94 22.22
CA ASP A 957 75.33 5.64 20.98
C ASP A 957 76.85 5.53 20.68
N GLY A 958 77.69 5.51 21.72
CA GLY A 958 79.11 5.14 21.67
C GLY A 958 80.09 6.31 21.79
N TYR A 959 81.27 6.07 22.40
CA TYR A 959 82.28 7.10 22.67
C TYR A 959 82.64 7.99 21.44
N ALA A 960 82.44 9.30 21.54
CA ALA A 960 83.10 10.26 20.64
C ALA A 960 84.51 10.62 21.13
N GLN A 961 84.71 10.75 22.45
CA GLN A 961 85.99 11.13 23.04
C GLN A 961 86.15 10.59 24.47
N VAL A 962 87.38 10.23 24.81
CA VAL A 962 87.80 10.14 26.22
C VAL A 962 89.04 10.99 26.38
N THR A 963 89.07 11.84 27.40
CA THR A 963 90.13 12.81 27.64
C THR A 963 90.62 12.71 29.08
N VAL A 964 91.92 12.44 29.22
CA VAL A 964 92.62 12.49 30.51
C VAL A 964 93.30 13.85 30.66
N TYR A 965 93.25 14.40 31.86
CA TYR A 965 93.94 15.64 32.20
C TYR A 965 94.34 15.68 33.68
N THR A 966 95.32 16.50 34.00
CA THR A 966 95.80 16.73 35.36
C THR A 966 95.38 18.12 35.86
N ASP A 967 95.54 18.38 37.15
CA ASP A 967 95.29 19.70 37.78
C ASP A 967 96.08 20.87 37.15
N VAL A 968 97.15 20.58 36.40
CA VAL A 968 97.91 21.54 35.58
C VAL A 968 97.35 21.80 34.16
N ASN A 969 96.21 21.20 33.80
CA ASN A 969 95.34 21.50 32.64
C ASN A 969 95.82 21.12 31.22
N ASP A 970 96.85 20.29 31.06
CA ASP A 970 97.22 19.76 29.73
C ASP A 970 96.32 18.56 29.35
N GLN A 971 95.20 18.84 28.66
CA GLN A 971 94.24 17.84 28.17
C GLN A 971 94.84 16.95 27.06
N HIS A 972 94.66 15.63 27.21
CA HIS A 972 95.10 14.61 26.26
C HIS A 972 93.96 13.65 25.91
N ILE A 973 93.63 13.56 24.62
CA ILE A 973 92.66 12.57 24.11
C ILE A 973 93.29 11.17 24.22
N VAL A 974 92.61 10.28 24.92
CA VAL A 974 92.98 8.88 25.12
C VAL A 974 92.58 8.07 23.90
N ASN A 975 93.45 7.19 23.43
CA ASN A 975 93.09 6.19 22.44
C ASN A 975 92.61 4.91 23.14
N LEU A 976 91.38 4.46 22.85
CA LEU A 976 90.81 3.21 23.36
C LEU A 976 90.96 2.03 22.38
N ALA A 977 91.68 2.20 21.27
CA ALA A 977 91.98 1.09 20.36
C ALA A 977 92.76 -0.02 21.10
N PRO A 978 92.40 -1.31 20.94
CA PRO A 978 92.96 -2.38 21.76
C PRO A 978 94.49 -2.47 21.72
N ASN A 979 95.11 -2.57 22.90
CA ASN A 979 96.56 -2.56 23.12
C ASN A 979 97.23 -1.20 22.80
N THR A 980 96.56 -0.09 23.13
CA THR A 980 97.17 1.25 23.10
C THR A 980 97.25 1.87 24.50
N GLN A 981 98.11 2.87 24.66
CA GLN A 981 98.31 3.60 25.91
C GLN A 981 98.56 5.08 25.63
N THR A 982 98.20 5.93 26.58
CA THR A 982 98.33 7.39 26.51
C THR A 982 99.12 7.86 27.73
N THR A 983 100.30 8.44 27.50
CA THR A 983 101.28 8.74 28.55
C THR A 983 101.47 10.25 28.70
N LEU A 984 101.24 10.75 29.92
CA LEU A 984 101.31 12.15 30.33
C LEU A 984 102.51 12.34 31.27
N ASN A 985 103.43 13.24 30.88
CA ASN A 985 104.57 13.63 31.71
C ASN A 985 104.14 14.80 32.63
N THR A 986 104.28 14.64 33.95
CA THR A 986 103.89 15.64 34.96
C THR A 986 105.11 16.38 35.52
N GLN A 987 104.97 17.10 36.65
CA GLN A 987 106.13 17.68 37.36
C GLN A 987 106.65 16.76 38.48
N GLN A 988 106.06 15.56 38.62
CA GLN A 988 106.29 14.65 39.74
C GLN A 988 106.48 13.18 39.30
N GLY A 989 106.41 12.89 38.00
CA GLY A 989 106.40 11.54 37.45
C GLY A 989 105.62 11.40 36.14
N GLU A 990 105.51 10.16 35.67
CA GLU A 990 104.85 9.76 34.42
C GLU A 990 103.54 9.00 34.72
N LEU A 991 102.41 9.49 34.19
CA LEU A 991 101.08 8.86 34.26
C LEU A 991 100.75 8.21 32.92
N THR A 992 100.43 6.92 32.89
CA THR A 992 99.99 6.20 31.69
C THR A 992 98.59 5.64 31.88
N ILE A 993 97.70 5.91 30.92
CA ILE A 993 96.36 5.32 30.81
C ILE A 993 96.37 4.27 29.70
N HIS A 994 95.90 3.05 29.98
CA HIS A 994 95.86 1.94 29.03
C HIS A 994 94.44 1.69 28.48
N SER A 995 94.35 1.20 27.25
CA SER A 995 93.10 0.90 26.54
C SER A 995 92.26 -0.25 27.14
N ASP A 996 92.74 -0.89 28.20
CA ASP A 996 92.12 -2.07 28.85
C ASP A 996 91.48 -1.77 30.21
N GLY A 997 91.40 -0.48 30.60
CA GLY A 997 90.84 -0.07 31.90
C GLY A 997 91.88 -0.08 33.03
N THR A 998 93.17 -0.02 32.73
CA THR A 998 94.24 0.12 33.74
C THR A 998 94.97 1.46 33.63
N TRP A 999 95.47 1.98 34.75
CA TRP A 999 96.36 3.15 34.78
C TRP A 999 97.59 2.88 35.65
N GLU A 1000 98.70 3.51 35.31
CA GLU A 1000 100.00 3.39 35.99
C GLU A 1000 100.60 4.79 36.24
N PHE A 1001 101.17 5.01 37.43
CA PHE A 1001 101.92 6.22 37.74
C PHE A 1001 103.28 5.89 38.36
N THR A 1002 104.36 6.37 37.73
CA THR A 1002 105.75 6.24 38.22
C THR A 1002 106.26 7.59 38.70
N ALA A 1003 106.70 7.69 39.94
CA ALA A 1003 107.22 8.93 40.51
C ALA A 1003 108.65 9.24 40.06
N ASP A 1004 108.95 10.52 39.78
CA ASP A 1004 110.30 11.00 39.45
C ASP A 1004 111.31 10.78 40.60
N THR A 1005 112.60 10.91 40.30
CA THR A 1005 113.70 10.84 41.29
C THR A 1005 114.50 12.15 41.39
N GLY A 1006 115.07 12.42 42.56
CA GLY A 1006 115.72 13.70 42.89
C GLY A 1006 114.73 14.75 43.43
N LEU A 1007 113.64 14.30 44.04
CA LEU A 1007 112.48 15.08 44.43
C LEU A 1007 112.65 15.70 45.84
N ASP A 1008 113.30 16.87 45.90
CA ASP A 1008 113.50 17.60 47.15
C ASP A 1008 112.28 18.46 47.54
N PHE A 1009 111.47 18.00 48.51
CA PHE A 1009 110.36 18.77 49.07
C PHE A 1009 110.11 18.55 50.58
N PRO A 1010 109.71 19.60 51.33
CA PRO A 1010 109.56 19.55 52.79
C PRO A 1010 108.27 18.88 53.29
N GLN A 1011 107.37 18.48 52.39
CA GLN A 1011 106.09 17.79 52.61
C GLN A 1011 105.79 16.97 51.36
N ASN A 1012 105.00 15.89 51.45
CA ASN A 1012 104.55 15.12 50.28
C ASN A 1012 103.98 16.03 49.19
N GLN A 1013 104.30 15.73 47.93
CA GLN A 1013 103.56 16.28 46.80
C GLN A 1013 102.28 15.49 46.53
N THR A 1014 101.40 16.06 45.70
CA THR A 1014 100.20 15.38 45.20
C THR A 1014 100.06 15.60 43.70
N LEU A 1015 99.52 14.61 43.00
CA LEU A 1015 99.03 14.71 41.63
C LEU A 1015 97.55 14.34 41.63
N GLN A 1016 96.68 15.21 41.10
CA GLN A 1016 95.30 14.84 40.77
C GLN A 1016 95.16 14.71 39.26
N PHE A 1017 94.55 13.61 38.81
CA PHE A 1017 94.15 13.43 37.42
C PHE A 1017 92.65 13.16 37.33
N PHE A 1018 92.10 13.47 36.15
CA PHE A 1018 90.70 13.36 35.80
C PHE A 1018 90.59 12.53 34.52
N ILE A 1019 89.62 11.62 34.46
CA ILE A 1019 89.21 10.98 33.21
C ILE A 1019 87.80 11.48 32.91
N SER A 1020 87.63 12.08 31.74
CA SER A 1020 86.35 12.55 31.22
C SER A 1020 85.98 11.76 29.98
N VAL A 1021 84.70 11.40 29.87
CA VAL A 1021 84.10 10.72 28.73
C VAL A 1021 83.06 11.64 28.07
N GLU A 1022 83.02 11.61 26.74
CA GLU A 1022 82.05 12.29 25.86
C GLU A 1022 81.54 11.24 24.87
N ASP A 1023 80.22 11.04 24.84
CA ASP A 1023 79.53 10.08 23.98
C ASP A 1023 79.23 10.65 22.57
N GLY A 1024 78.42 9.94 21.80
CA GLY A 1024 78.19 10.17 20.38
C GLY A 1024 77.26 11.35 20.08
N ASP A 1025 76.31 11.68 20.96
CA ASP A 1025 75.49 12.88 20.87
C ASP A 1025 76.00 14.08 21.68
N GLY A 1026 76.81 13.83 22.71
CA GLY A 1026 77.70 14.78 23.36
C GLY A 1026 77.39 15.07 24.83
N ASP A 1027 76.70 14.16 25.53
CA ASP A 1027 76.65 14.17 26.99
C ASP A 1027 78.01 13.70 27.57
N THR A 1028 78.27 14.01 28.84
CA THR A 1028 79.62 13.86 29.43
C THR A 1028 79.58 13.48 30.90
N ASP A 1029 80.47 12.58 31.31
CA ASP A 1029 80.79 12.29 32.72
C ASP A 1029 82.30 12.49 33.02
N THR A 1030 82.68 12.65 34.29
CA THR A 1030 84.06 12.88 34.73
C THR A 1030 84.29 12.48 36.19
N ASP A 1031 85.25 11.58 36.40
CA ASP A 1031 85.78 11.23 37.73
C ASP A 1031 87.26 11.59 37.89
N SER A 1032 87.79 11.57 39.12
CA SER A 1032 89.15 12.02 39.44
C SER A 1032 89.81 11.26 40.59
N HIS A 1033 91.09 10.92 40.41
CA HIS A 1033 91.91 10.24 41.40
C HIS A 1033 93.08 11.11 41.89
N LEU A 1034 93.50 10.92 43.16
CA LEU A 1034 94.50 11.76 43.85
C LEU A 1034 95.64 10.91 44.44
N ILE A 1035 96.84 11.06 43.87
CA ILE A 1035 98.06 10.36 44.28
C ILE A 1035 98.89 11.25 45.22
N SER A 1036 99.36 10.72 46.35
CA SER A 1036 100.32 11.35 47.27
C SER A 1036 101.73 10.77 47.13
N ILE A 1037 102.74 11.63 46.97
CA ILE A 1037 104.11 11.26 46.62
C ILE A 1037 105.08 11.59 47.79
N LYS A 1038 105.81 10.58 48.27
CA LYS A 1038 106.74 10.65 49.42
C LYS A 1038 108.20 10.72 48.97
N GLN A 1039 109.05 11.39 49.75
CA GLN A 1039 110.51 11.43 49.56
C GLN A 1039 111.21 10.21 50.20
N ALA A 1040 112.35 9.79 49.66
CA ALA A 1040 113.18 8.70 50.20
C ALA A 1040 114.08 9.10 51.41
N ALA A 1041 114.50 8.12 52.21
CA ALA A 1041 115.32 8.33 53.42
C ALA A 1041 116.84 8.49 53.14
N SER A 1042 117.60 8.99 54.13
CA SER A 1042 119.05 9.22 54.04
C SER A 1042 119.88 8.24 54.89
N PRO A 1043 121.07 7.79 54.43
CA PRO A 1043 121.89 6.78 55.12
C PRO A 1043 122.67 7.31 56.33
N ILE A 1044 123.02 6.38 57.23
CA ILE A 1044 123.89 6.57 58.40
C ILE A 1044 125.31 6.09 58.06
N LEU A 1045 126.33 6.89 58.38
CA LEU A 1045 127.74 6.63 58.02
C LEU A 1045 128.67 6.90 59.21
N GLY A 1046 129.59 5.98 59.47
CA GLY A 1046 130.71 6.11 60.42
C GLY A 1046 131.91 6.88 59.84
N THR A 1047 133.11 6.61 60.38
CA THR A 1047 134.32 7.38 60.06
C THR A 1047 135.50 6.52 59.58
N SER A 1048 136.71 6.68 60.12
CA SER A 1048 137.89 5.90 59.74
C SER A 1048 138.69 5.45 60.96
N GLY A 1049 137.97 5.04 62.01
CA GLY A 1049 138.47 4.34 63.17
C GLY A 1049 137.37 4.12 64.22
N ASP A 1050 137.44 2.97 64.88
CA ASP A 1050 136.57 2.39 65.92
C ASP A 1050 135.37 3.27 66.37
N ASP A 1051 134.26 3.18 65.64
CA ASP A 1051 133.01 3.90 65.89
C ASP A 1051 131.93 3.06 66.62
N VAL A 1052 130.92 3.74 67.15
CA VAL A 1052 129.71 3.10 67.69
C VAL A 1052 128.49 3.72 67.02
N LEU A 1053 127.86 2.94 66.14
CA LEU A 1053 126.70 3.35 65.34
C LEU A 1053 125.41 2.73 65.89
N THR A 1054 124.31 3.46 65.75
CA THR A 1054 122.98 3.00 66.15
C THR A 1054 121.94 3.59 65.19
N GLY A 1055 121.09 2.75 64.61
CA GLY A 1055 119.93 3.14 63.82
C GLY A 1055 118.78 3.67 64.68
N THR A 1056 117.56 3.70 64.15
CA THR A 1056 116.38 4.26 64.84
C THR A 1056 115.25 3.25 65.10
N GLN A 1057 114.08 3.44 64.48
CA GLN A 1057 112.93 2.54 64.50
C GLN A 1057 112.31 2.49 63.08
N THR A 1058 113.14 2.63 62.06
CA THR A 1058 112.79 2.67 60.64
C THR A 1058 113.92 2.11 59.79
N SER A 1059 113.58 1.46 58.67
CA SER A 1059 114.56 0.93 57.71
C SER A 1059 115.59 1.96 57.24
N GLU A 1060 116.85 1.70 57.55
CA GLU A 1060 118.01 2.55 57.32
C GLU A 1060 119.14 1.80 56.58
N LEU A 1061 120.05 2.57 55.99
CA LEU A 1061 121.27 2.06 55.36
C LEU A 1061 122.45 2.55 56.21
N ILE A 1062 123.09 1.62 56.94
CA ILE A 1062 124.12 1.92 57.94
C ILE A 1062 125.48 1.39 57.45
N LYS A 1063 126.53 2.22 57.48
CA LYS A 1063 127.90 1.82 57.10
C LYS A 1063 128.96 2.25 58.11
N GLY A 1064 129.79 1.33 58.57
CA GLY A 1064 130.93 1.59 59.49
C GLY A 1064 132.07 2.36 58.83
N LEU A 1065 132.60 1.79 57.74
CA LEU A 1065 133.71 2.25 56.88
C LEU A 1065 135.09 1.65 57.22
N ASP A 1066 136.04 2.35 57.87
CA ASP A 1066 137.30 1.75 58.36
C ASP A 1066 137.33 1.81 59.90
N GLY A 1067 137.61 0.71 60.62
CA GLY A 1067 137.65 0.71 62.10
C GLY A 1067 137.32 -0.67 62.68
N ASP A 1068 137.55 -0.94 63.97
CA ASP A 1068 136.92 -2.10 64.65
C ASP A 1068 135.58 -1.60 65.26
N ASP A 1069 134.51 -1.58 64.47
CA ASP A 1069 133.26 -0.87 64.79
C ASP A 1069 132.24 -1.70 65.61
N HIS A 1070 131.28 -1.02 66.24
CA HIS A 1070 130.08 -1.65 66.82
C HIS A 1070 128.81 -0.99 66.25
N ILE A 1071 128.03 -1.75 65.49
CA ILE A 1071 126.84 -1.27 64.78
C ILE A 1071 125.60 -2.01 65.30
N SER A 1072 124.50 -1.30 65.51
CA SER A 1072 123.19 -1.83 65.95
C SER A 1072 122.08 -1.15 65.14
N GLY A 1073 121.24 -1.89 64.42
CA GLY A 1073 120.13 -1.33 63.63
C GLY A 1073 118.96 -0.87 64.52
N MET A 1074 118.43 -1.84 65.27
CA MET A 1074 117.44 -1.80 66.37
C MET A 1074 116.00 -2.22 66.02
N GLU A 1075 115.24 -1.45 65.24
CA GLU A 1075 113.88 -1.83 64.79
C GLU A 1075 113.64 -1.32 63.37
N GLY A 1076 113.18 -2.18 62.48
CA GLY A 1076 112.99 -1.89 61.06
C GLY A 1076 114.09 -2.53 60.20
N ARG A 1077 113.71 -2.94 58.99
CA ARG A 1077 114.59 -3.70 58.07
C ARG A 1077 115.77 -2.88 57.59
N ASP A 1078 116.94 -3.09 58.16
CA ASP A 1078 118.16 -2.33 57.91
C ASP A 1078 119.09 -3.03 56.92
N LYS A 1079 119.90 -2.22 56.21
CA LYS A 1079 121.03 -2.72 55.43
C LYS A 1079 122.33 -2.27 56.08
N ILE A 1080 123.01 -3.19 56.76
CA ILE A 1080 124.15 -2.94 57.63
C ILE A 1080 125.45 -3.41 56.96
N ALA A 1081 126.44 -2.53 56.80
CA ALA A 1081 127.77 -2.88 56.31
C ALA A 1081 128.85 -2.42 57.30
N GLY A 1082 129.60 -3.33 57.91
CA GLY A 1082 130.78 -2.98 58.70
C GLY A 1082 131.88 -2.36 57.83
N MET A 1083 132.30 -3.16 56.83
CA MET A 1083 133.31 -2.91 55.80
C MET A 1083 134.76 -3.22 56.21
N GLY A 1084 135.46 -2.30 56.87
CA GLY A 1084 136.92 -2.26 56.93
C GLY A 1084 137.53 -2.57 58.30
N GLY A 1085 137.09 -3.65 58.95
CA GLY A 1085 137.33 -3.86 60.38
C GLY A 1085 137.52 -5.30 60.86
N ARG A 1086 137.43 -5.45 62.19
CA ARG A 1086 136.71 -6.56 62.85
C ARG A 1086 135.49 -5.97 63.54
N ASP A 1087 134.38 -5.96 62.84
CA ASP A 1087 133.18 -5.27 63.30
C ASP A 1087 132.31 -6.18 64.18
N THR A 1088 131.48 -5.56 65.02
CA THR A 1088 130.44 -6.22 65.81
C THR A 1088 129.09 -5.69 65.34
N LEU A 1089 128.29 -6.55 64.73
CA LEU A 1089 127.03 -6.20 64.08
C LEU A 1089 125.86 -6.81 64.87
N GLU A 1090 124.84 -5.98 65.11
CA GLU A 1090 123.55 -6.34 65.70
C GLU A 1090 122.50 -5.78 64.73
N GLY A 1091 121.59 -6.62 64.26
CA GLY A 1091 120.47 -6.21 63.41
C GLY A 1091 119.40 -5.57 64.28
N GLY A 1092 118.66 -6.41 65.01
CA GLY A 1092 117.66 -5.98 65.97
C GLY A 1092 116.33 -6.72 65.81
N ALA A 1093 115.43 -6.17 65.00
CA ALA A 1093 114.08 -6.69 64.79
C ALA A 1093 113.48 -6.21 63.45
N ASP A 1094 112.69 -7.10 62.83
CA ASP A 1094 112.40 -7.17 61.39
C ASP A 1094 113.58 -7.79 60.59
N SER A 1095 113.36 -8.15 59.32
CA SER A 1095 114.35 -8.81 58.43
C SER A 1095 115.49 -7.87 57.99
N ASP A 1096 116.69 -8.08 58.54
CA ASP A 1096 117.87 -7.27 58.24
C ASP A 1096 118.75 -7.85 57.13
N THR A 1097 119.62 -7.01 56.55
CA THR A 1097 120.58 -7.39 55.50
C THR A 1097 121.99 -6.94 55.83
N PHE A 1098 122.80 -7.87 56.31
CA PHE A 1098 124.23 -7.65 56.58
C PHE A 1098 125.04 -7.79 55.29
N VAL A 1099 125.94 -6.86 55.00
CA VAL A 1099 126.70 -6.79 53.73
C VAL A 1099 128.19 -7.06 53.96
N LEU A 1100 128.77 -7.98 53.18
CA LEU A 1100 130.20 -8.28 53.21
C LEU A 1100 130.96 -7.51 52.12
N ASP A 1101 132.05 -6.85 52.52
CA ASP A 1101 132.98 -6.12 51.64
C ASP A 1101 134.18 -6.99 51.23
N LEU A 1102 134.72 -6.72 50.04
CA LEU A 1102 135.97 -7.29 49.52
C LEU A 1102 137.24 -6.72 50.18
N SER A 1103 137.16 -5.57 50.85
CA SER A 1103 138.31 -4.74 51.22
C SER A 1103 139.38 -5.48 52.06
N ASN A 1104 138.99 -6.37 52.98
CA ASN A 1104 139.94 -7.22 53.70
C ASN A 1104 139.38 -8.56 54.21
N LEU A 1105 139.22 -9.53 53.31
CA LEU A 1105 138.84 -10.92 53.65
C LEU A 1105 139.73 -11.63 54.71
N THR A 1106 140.87 -11.06 55.15
CA THR A 1106 141.71 -11.69 56.21
C THR A 1106 141.26 -11.39 57.64
N ILE A 1107 140.19 -10.61 57.78
CA ILE A 1107 139.46 -10.40 59.02
C ILE A 1107 138.00 -10.83 58.78
N ALA A 1108 137.28 -11.19 59.84
CA ALA A 1108 135.91 -11.63 59.81
C ALA A 1108 135.15 -10.96 60.96
N ASP A 1109 134.01 -10.36 60.63
CA ASP A 1109 133.18 -9.63 61.58
C ASP A 1109 132.28 -10.59 62.37
N LEU A 1110 131.69 -10.08 63.45
CA LEU A 1110 130.84 -10.83 64.36
C LEU A 1110 129.40 -10.33 64.28
N ILE A 1111 128.50 -11.12 63.66
CA ILE A 1111 127.06 -10.90 63.83
C ILE A 1111 126.62 -11.52 65.18
N THR A 1112 125.88 -10.75 65.97
CA THR A 1112 125.61 -11.07 67.38
C THR A 1112 124.27 -11.77 67.62
N ASP A 1113 123.31 -11.63 66.70
CA ASP A 1113 121.89 -11.91 66.89
C ASP A 1113 121.23 -12.75 65.77
N TYR A 1114 121.58 -12.52 64.50
CA TYR A 1114 121.13 -13.21 63.26
C TYR A 1114 119.99 -14.26 63.42
N ASP A 1115 118.75 -13.89 63.09
CA ASP A 1115 117.62 -14.83 63.03
C ASP A 1115 117.48 -15.46 61.63
N SER A 1116 117.50 -16.79 61.56
CA SER A 1116 117.33 -17.55 60.31
C SER A 1116 115.89 -18.02 60.09
N SER A 1117 114.87 -17.37 60.67
CA SER A 1117 113.50 -17.89 60.71
C SER A 1117 112.37 -16.84 60.73
N GLY A 1118 111.29 -17.14 60.01
CA GLY A 1118 110.08 -16.30 59.93
C GLY A 1118 109.97 -15.53 58.62
N ASP A 1119 108.97 -14.64 58.54
CA ASP A 1119 108.87 -13.63 57.47
C ASP A 1119 109.88 -12.47 57.72
N ASP A 1120 110.42 -12.41 58.93
CA ASP A 1120 111.37 -11.42 59.46
C ASP A 1120 112.81 -11.97 59.49
N ALA A 1121 113.15 -12.95 58.65
CA ALA A 1121 114.46 -13.63 58.68
C ALA A 1121 115.59 -12.79 58.04
N ASP A 1122 116.77 -12.83 58.65
CA ASP A 1122 117.94 -12.04 58.26
C ASP A 1122 118.66 -12.58 57.02
N ARG A 1123 119.34 -11.69 56.31
CA ARG A 1123 120.02 -11.97 55.06
C ARG A 1123 121.46 -11.50 55.06
N LEU A 1124 122.25 -12.16 54.23
CA LEU A 1124 123.68 -11.92 54.10
C LEU A 1124 124.00 -11.60 52.63
N ASP A 1125 124.22 -10.33 52.34
CA ASP A 1125 124.59 -9.84 51.02
C ASP A 1125 126.08 -10.13 50.77
N VAL A 1126 126.32 -11.12 49.91
CA VAL A 1126 127.64 -11.59 49.50
C VAL A 1126 127.90 -11.29 48.03
N THR A 1127 127.06 -10.47 47.38
CA THR A 1127 127.16 -10.16 45.95
C THR A 1127 128.54 -9.61 45.56
N GLU A 1128 129.19 -8.82 46.42
CA GLU A 1128 130.55 -8.32 46.16
C GLU A 1128 131.62 -9.43 46.19
N LEU A 1129 131.48 -10.47 47.03
CA LEU A 1129 132.47 -11.56 47.15
C LEU A 1129 132.57 -12.42 45.87
N ILE A 1130 131.47 -12.56 45.15
CA ILE A 1130 131.34 -13.44 43.96
C ILE A 1130 131.38 -12.67 42.64
N GLY A 1131 131.17 -11.35 42.67
CA GLY A 1131 131.30 -10.46 41.52
C GLY A 1131 130.34 -10.82 40.37
N SER A 1132 130.88 -11.32 39.26
CA SER A 1132 130.10 -11.67 38.07
C SER A 1132 129.89 -13.18 37.88
N GLU A 1133 130.16 -14.00 38.89
CA GLU A 1133 130.03 -15.45 38.80
C GLU A 1133 128.61 -15.92 39.17
N GLN A 1134 128.08 -16.86 38.39
CA GLN A 1134 126.70 -17.35 38.55
C GLN A 1134 126.64 -18.43 39.63
N VAL A 1135 126.57 -17.99 40.88
CA VAL A 1135 126.28 -18.85 42.04
C VAL A 1135 124.78 -19.16 42.07
N THR A 1136 124.44 -20.41 42.37
CA THR A 1136 123.07 -20.95 42.38
C THR A 1136 122.90 -21.90 43.56
N GLN A 1137 121.66 -22.23 43.92
CA GLN A 1137 121.36 -23.18 45.00
C GLN A 1137 122.03 -24.57 44.85
N GLN A 1138 122.50 -24.92 43.64
CA GLN A 1138 123.16 -26.20 43.36
C GLN A 1138 124.69 -26.20 43.59
N ASN A 1139 125.34 -25.04 43.51
CA ASN A 1139 126.80 -24.89 43.68
C ASN A 1139 127.20 -23.92 44.81
N VAL A 1140 126.24 -23.29 45.51
CA VAL A 1140 126.54 -22.36 46.62
C VAL A 1140 127.45 -22.99 47.70
N GLY A 1141 127.31 -24.29 47.97
CA GLY A 1141 128.17 -25.03 48.91
C GLY A 1141 129.60 -25.32 48.43
N ASP A 1142 129.90 -25.10 47.13
CA ASP A 1142 131.28 -25.14 46.60
C ASP A 1142 132.04 -23.82 46.87
N TYR A 1143 131.32 -22.75 47.21
CA TYR A 1143 131.86 -21.40 47.52
C TYR A 1143 131.72 -21.06 49.01
N PHE A 1144 130.60 -21.41 49.65
CA PHE A 1144 130.27 -21.00 51.01
C PHE A 1144 130.07 -22.21 51.93
N GLN A 1145 130.92 -22.32 52.95
CA GLN A 1145 130.91 -23.39 53.94
C GLN A 1145 130.62 -22.80 55.33
N LEU A 1146 129.39 -22.99 55.81
CA LEU A 1146 129.01 -22.71 57.19
C LEU A 1146 129.43 -23.87 58.09
N SER A 1147 130.22 -23.62 59.13
CA SER A 1147 130.55 -24.67 60.10
C SER A 1147 130.89 -24.12 61.48
N GLY A 1148 130.24 -24.65 62.52
CA GLY A 1148 130.55 -24.34 63.91
C GLY A 1148 130.32 -22.89 64.34
N GLY A 1149 129.51 -22.12 63.61
CA GLY A 1149 129.30 -20.69 63.84
C GLY A 1149 130.22 -19.76 63.04
N VAL A 1150 130.93 -20.28 62.03
CA VAL A 1150 131.75 -19.48 61.12
C VAL A 1150 131.35 -19.75 59.68
N LEU A 1151 131.09 -18.70 58.91
CA LEU A 1151 131.00 -18.76 57.45
C LEU A 1151 132.40 -18.64 56.86
N SER A 1152 132.75 -19.58 56.00
CA SER A 1152 134.03 -19.59 55.29
C SER A 1152 133.80 -19.61 53.78
N PHE A 1153 134.61 -18.84 53.04
CA PHE A 1153 134.54 -18.68 51.59
C PHE A 1153 135.70 -19.42 50.91
N ASP A 1154 135.39 -20.23 49.90
CA ASP A 1154 136.33 -20.91 49.01
C ASP A 1154 136.50 -20.07 47.73
N GLN A 1155 137.64 -19.39 47.61
CA GLN A 1155 137.86 -18.36 46.60
C GLN A 1155 138.03 -18.91 45.16
N ASP A 1156 138.26 -20.22 44.97
CA ASP A 1156 138.34 -20.80 43.61
C ASP A 1156 137.09 -21.61 43.20
N GLY A 1157 136.09 -21.72 44.08
CA GLY A 1157 134.77 -22.27 43.78
C GLY A 1157 134.77 -23.73 43.31
N ALA A 1158 135.89 -24.46 43.48
CA ALA A 1158 136.07 -25.80 42.92
C ALA A 1158 135.52 -26.93 43.82
N GLY A 1159 134.90 -26.61 44.96
CA GLY A 1159 134.39 -27.60 45.90
C GLY A 1159 135.51 -28.42 46.57
N THR A 1160 136.71 -27.84 46.71
CA THR A 1160 137.85 -28.49 47.38
C THR A 1160 138.53 -27.50 48.29
N ASN A 1161 138.69 -27.82 49.59
CA ASN A 1161 139.16 -26.91 50.63
C ASN A 1161 140.58 -26.35 50.41
N HIS A 1162 140.71 -25.43 49.47
CA HIS A 1162 141.95 -24.84 48.97
C HIS A 1162 141.79 -23.32 49.10
N ASN A 1163 142.69 -22.66 49.82
CA ASN A 1163 142.60 -21.21 50.07
C ASN A 1163 141.29 -20.74 50.73
N ILE A 1164 140.54 -21.61 51.43
CA ILE A 1164 139.39 -21.20 52.24
C ILE A 1164 139.78 -20.10 53.23
N VAL A 1165 138.97 -19.05 53.28
CA VAL A 1165 139.10 -17.90 54.18
C VAL A 1165 137.86 -17.80 55.07
N GLN A 1166 138.02 -17.39 56.33
CA GLN A 1166 136.88 -17.12 57.22
C GLN A 1166 136.40 -15.69 56.94
N VAL A 1167 135.09 -15.51 56.70
CA VAL A 1167 134.52 -14.21 56.28
C VAL A 1167 133.45 -13.67 57.23
N MET A 1168 132.82 -14.51 58.05
CA MET A 1168 131.90 -14.06 59.10
C MET A 1168 131.89 -15.03 60.29
N GLU A 1169 131.86 -14.50 61.51
CA GLU A 1169 131.64 -15.24 62.76
C GLU A 1169 130.24 -14.92 63.32
N PHE A 1170 129.58 -15.90 63.93
CA PHE A 1170 128.24 -15.75 64.51
C PHE A 1170 128.27 -16.10 66.01
N SER A 1171 127.78 -15.17 66.85
CA SER A 1171 127.69 -15.35 68.31
C SER A 1171 126.82 -16.55 68.70
N SER A 1172 125.71 -16.73 67.98
CA SER A 1172 124.85 -17.92 68.04
C SER A 1172 124.92 -18.63 66.68
N PRO A 1173 125.49 -19.84 66.58
CA PRO A 1173 125.63 -20.54 65.29
C PRO A 1173 124.26 -20.83 64.63
N PRO A 1174 123.96 -20.22 63.46
CA PRO A 1174 122.67 -20.43 62.80
C PRO A 1174 122.62 -21.80 62.12
N ALA A 1175 121.41 -22.33 61.92
CA ALA A 1175 121.20 -23.61 61.23
C ALA A 1175 121.31 -23.48 59.70
N GLN A 1176 120.95 -22.30 59.19
CA GLN A 1176 121.06 -21.90 57.79
C GLN A 1176 121.33 -20.40 57.67
N LEU A 1177 121.86 -19.95 56.54
CA LEU A 1177 121.95 -18.54 56.14
C LEU A 1177 121.20 -18.34 54.82
N GLU A 1178 120.49 -17.21 54.67
CA GLU A 1178 119.99 -16.73 53.37
C GLU A 1178 121.01 -15.77 52.74
N LEU A 1179 121.67 -16.21 51.66
CA LEU A 1179 122.68 -15.43 50.94
C LEU A 1179 122.05 -14.68 49.76
N ILE A 1180 122.19 -13.36 49.71
CA ILE A 1180 121.91 -12.57 48.51
C ILE A 1180 123.16 -12.61 47.62
N VAL A 1181 122.97 -13.06 46.38
CA VAL A 1181 124.02 -13.23 45.35
C VAL A 1181 123.77 -12.37 44.11
N ASP A 1182 122.52 -11.97 43.90
CA ASP A 1182 122.03 -11.09 42.85
C ASP A 1182 120.72 -10.53 43.41
N GLU A 1183 120.57 -9.20 43.44
CA GLU A 1183 119.38 -8.51 43.96
C GLU A 1183 118.09 -8.86 43.20
N ASN A 1184 118.22 -9.42 42.00
CA ASN A 1184 117.11 -9.85 41.13
C ASN A 1184 116.76 -11.35 41.30
N GLN A 1185 117.41 -12.07 42.22
CA GLN A 1185 117.21 -13.50 42.44
C GLN A 1185 116.76 -13.82 43.87
N ALA A 1186 116.05 -14.93 44.04
CA ALA A 1186 115.70 -15.42 45.37
C ALA A 1186 116.97 -15.82 46.16
N PRO A 1187 117.05 -15.51 47.47
CA PRO A 1187 118.21 -15.85 48.29
C PRO A 1187 118.59 -17.32 48.26
N LEU A 1188 119.90 -17.59 48.33
CA LEU A 1188 120.45 -18.95 48.32
C LEU A 1188 120.72 -19.44 49.75
N ILE A 1189 120.20 -20.62 50.08
CA ILE A 1189 120.30 -21.18 51.41
C ILE A 1189 121.61 -21.98 51.56
N VAL A 1190 122.41 -21.65 52.57
CA VAL A 1190 123.59 -22.43 53.01
C VAL A 1190 123.33 -23.00 54.39
N THR A 1191 123.47 -24.32 54.55
CA THR A 1191 123.20 -25.06 55.81
C THR A 1191 124.47 -25.56 56.49
N ALA A 1192 124.45 -25.67 57.83
CA ALA A 1192 125.57 -26.13 58.67
C ALA A 1192 125.78 -27.66 58.73
#